data_AF-A0A3N5FEF4-F1
#
_entry.id   AF-A0A3N5FEF4-F1
#
_cell.length_a   1.000
_cell.length_b   1.000
_cell.length_c   1.000
_cell.angle_alpha   90.00
_cell.angle_beta   90.00
_cell.angle_gamma   90.00
#
_symmetry.space_group_name_H-M   'P 1'
#
loop_
_entity.id
_entity.type
_entity.pdbx_description
1 polymer ?
#
loop_
_entity_poly.entity_id
_entity_poly.type
_entity_poly.pdbx_seq_one_letter_code
_entity_poly.pdbx_strand_id
1 'polypeptide(L)'
;MISLNIKKPEQTGVEILIRGTVQGVGFRPFVYNLASRFGISGTVSNTGDGVVITAAARNDRLCAFLEALENEAPPLARITSLEKHPLSGPVNQGSFDIIASVSGSSGNTAIPPDIALCDDCLRELLDPHDRRFHYPFINCTNCGPRFTIIETIPYDRAKTSMKVFPMCADCEAEYLDPANRRFHAQPNACALCGPHISWYDRSGRPILCNDPIREAALALMQGKIIALRGLGGFHLAADASSMTAIALLRIRKGRPAKPLAVMMSDIDMVKQCFALSPAEEQQLLAPEHPIVLLASAHSAMLASNLAPGIDEIGIMLPYTPLHHLLFQLPGCPKALVMTSGNVSGSPICTSNEDALNCLAEIADFFLLHNREIVTRVDDSVCRVVSGRTRLLRRARGYVPSPVMVPWGLPPIIGCGAGLKSTFCLGRNHSAFLSQHIGDLFNLASYDFYTESITNLKRVFEIEPEAVACDLHPDYLSSHYATSLALPVYRIQHHHAHAVAVMAEHGLHGPVLAVVMDGTGYGPDGTIWGGEILQADLTSYSRLGHLSRLQLPGGDAASGEPWRMALSALFNTYGEEGLSDKRLPTPLLQIAAERRETILSMMVNSFNTPLTSSCGRLFDAVAAILGIRQILSYEGQAAMELEALARKAAGTAGNRHH
;
A
#
# COMPACT_ATOMS: atom_id res chain seq x y z
N MET A 1 12.05 -75.16 5.08
CA MET A 1 12.39 -73.73 5.12
C MET A 1 11.42 -72.99 4.22
N ILE A 2 10.42 -72.33 4.79
CA ILE A 2 9.46 -71.51 4.04
C ILE A 2 10.05 -70.10 3.98
N SER A 3 10.59 -69.71 2.83
CA SER A 3 10.98 -68.33 2.57
C SER A 3 9.73 -67.47 2.51
N LEU A 4 9.48 -66.71 3.59
CA LEU A 4 8.54 -65.60 3.58
C LEU A 4 9.09 -64.53 2.64
N ASN A 5 8.57 -64.51 1.42
CA ASN A 5 8.76 -63.43 0.47
C ASN A 5 7.96 -62.22 0.99
N ILE A 6 8.56 -61.45 1.90
CA ILE A 6 8.01 -60.17 2.34
C ILE A 6 8.08 -59.24 1.13
N LYS A 7 6.95 -59.08 0.42
CA LYS A 7 6.79 -58.00 -0.55
C LYS A 7 7.14 -56.70 0.17
N LYS A 8 8.24 -56.05 -0.23
CA LYS A 8 8.52 -54.67 0.18
C LYS A 8 7.28 -53.84 -0.17
N PRO A 9 6.74 -53.04 0.76
CA PRO A 9 5.58 -52.21 0.44
C PRO A 9 5.94 -51.31 -0.74
N GLU A 10 5.11 -51.31 -1.78
CA GLU A 10 5.25 -50.47 -2.96
C GLU A 10 5.24 -49.00 -2.50
N GLN A 11 6.41 -48.36 -2.54
CA GLN A 11 6.52 -46.93 -2.29
C GLN A 11 6.15 -46.21 -3.58
N THR A 12 5.22 -45.26 -3.46
CA THR A 12 4.84 -44.38 -4.56
C THR A 12 5.58 -43.06 -4.38
N GLY A 13 6.16 -42.55 -5.47
CA GLY A 13 6.85 -41.26 -5.51
C GLY A 13 6.04 -40.25 -6.32
N VAL A 14 5.95 -39.03 -5.82
CA VAL A 14 5.31 -37.90 -6.49
C VAL A 14 6.22 -36.68 -6.44
N GLU A 15 6.30 -35.97 -7.57
CA GLU A 15 6.78 -34.60 -7.62
C GLU A 15 5.58 -33.66 -7.55
N ILE A 16 5.66 -32.67 -6.68
CA ILE A 16 4.59 -31.70 -6.45
C ILE A 16 5.15 -30.32 -6.75
N LEU A 17 4.50 -29.60 -7.65
CA LEU A 17 4.79 -28.20 -7.91
C LEU A 17 3.68 -27.34 -7.34
N ILE A 18 4.04 -26.47 -6.39
CA ILE A 18 3.11 -25.55 -5.72
C ILE A 18 3.39 -24.13 -6.18
N ARG A 19 2.36 -23.47 -6.71
CA ARG A 19 2.42 -22.08 -7.16
C ARG A 19 1.57 -21.15 -6.30
N GLY A 20 1.96 -19.88 -6.22
CA GLY A 20 1.27 -18.84 -5.45
C GLY A 20 2.23 -18.10 -4.52
N THR A 21 1.69 -17.54 -3.43
CA THR A 21 2.50 -16.91 -2.37
C THR A 21 3.00 -18.00 -1.43
N VAL A 22 4.06 -18.69 -1.84
CA VAL A 22 4.61 -19.86 -1.12
C VAL A 22 6.11 -19.73 -0.83
N GLN A 23 6.76 -18.65 -1.26
CA GLN A 23 8.13 -18.34 -0.88
C GLN A 23 8.16 -17.23 0.17
N GLY A 24 9.16 -17.25 1.06
CA GLY A 24 9.31 -16.25 2.13
C GLY A 24 8.22 -16.25 3.20
N VAL A 25 7.34 -17.27 3.22
CA VAL A 25 6.22 -17.42 4.17
C VAL A 25 6.40 -18.61 5.12
N GLY A 26 7.63 -19.10 5.29
CA GLY A 26 7.88 -20.30 6.11
C GLY A 26 7.46 -21.63 5.47
N PHE A 27 7.18 -21.66 4.16
CA PHE A 27 6.66 -22.86 3.50
C PHE A 27 7.64 -24.04 3.48
N ARG A 28 8.93 -23.82 3.19
CA ARG A 28 9.96 -24.88 3.22
C ARG A 28 10.07 -25.53 4.63
N PRO A 29 10.19 -24.76 5.73
CA PRO A 29 10.04 -25.26 7.10
C PRO A 29 8.79 -26.10 7.34
N PHE A 30 7.64 -25.59 6.90
CA PHE A 30 6.35 -26.28 7.04
C PHE A 30 6.37 -27.64 6.33
N VAL A 31 6.80 -27.69 5.07
CA VAL A 31 6.90 -28.92 4.29
C VAL A 31 7.85 -29.93 4.94
N TYR A 32 9.01 -29.48 5.43
CA TYR A 32 9.97 -30.35 6.12
C TYR A 32 9.37 -30.97 7.39
N ASN A 33 8.74 -30.15 8.24
CA ASN A 33 8.12 -30.63 9.47
C ASN A 33 6.94 -31.56 9.18
N LEU A 34 6.17 -31.27 8.13
CA LEU A 34 5.09 -32.11 7.65
C LEU A 34 5.60 -33.47 7.14
N ALA A 35 6.67 -33.46 6.35
CA ALA A 35 7.32 -34.65 5.84
C ALA A 35 7.85 -35.53 6.97
N SER A 36 8.49 -34.94 7.98
CA SER A 36 8.95 -35.64 9.18
C SER A 36 7.78 -36.29 9.94
N ARG A 37 6.69 -35.54 10.15
CA ARG A 37 5.47 -36.01 10.84
C ARG A 37 4.84 -37.24 10.18
N PHE A 38 4.81 -37.28 8.84
CA PHE A 38 4.22 -38.40 8.08
C PHE A 38 5.24 -39.45 7.62
N GLY A 39 6.53 -39.29 7.95
CA GLY A 39 7.60 -40.20 7.53
C GLY A 39 7.77 -40.26 6.02
N ILE A 40 7.70 -39.10 5.36
CA ILE A 40 7.93 -38.91 3.92
C ILE A 40 9.43 -38.78 3.69
N SER A 41 9.95 -39.44 2.64
CA SER A 41 11.32 -39.22 2.16
C SER A 41 11.32 -38.34 0.92
N GLY A 42 12.32 -37.47 0.76
CA GLY A 42 12.40 -36.60 -0.40
C GLY A 42 13.07 -35.25 -0.14
N THR A 43 12.60 -34.20 -0.83
CA THR A 43 13.23 -32.88 -0.80
C THR A 43 12.22 -31.77 -1.01
N VAL A 44 12.56 -30.57 -0.56
CA VAL A 44 11.83 -29.33 -0.91
C VAL A 44 12.83 -28.25 -1.34
N SER A 45 12.51 -27.55 -2.44
CA SER A 45 13.32 -26.44 -2.95
C SER A 45 12.45 -25.28 -3.43
N ASN A 46 12.97 -24.06 -3.30
CA ASN A 46 12.42 -22.89 -3.97
C ASN A 46 12.95 -22.82 -5.41
N THR A 47 12.06 -22.57 -6.36
CA THR A 47 12.39 -22.40 -7.78
C THR A 47 11.85 -21.06 -8.31
N GLY A 48 12.10 -20.72 -9.58
CA GLY A 48 11.44 -19.56 -10.21
C GLY A 48 9.91 -19.72 -10.30
N ASP A 49 9.44 -20.95 -10.46
CA ASP A 49 8.02 -21.26 -10.69
C ASP A 49 7.19 -21.46 -9.43
N GLY A 50 7.85 -21.64 -8.28
CA GLY A 50 7.18 -21.89 -7.01
C GLY A 50 8.02 -22.77 -6.09
N VAL A 51 7.36 -23.64 -5.33
CA VAL A 51 8.01 -24.64 -4.47
C VAL A 51 7.88 -26.01 -5.12
N VAL A 52 9.00 -26.69 -5.33
CA VAL A 52 9.05 -28.07 -5.82
C VAL A 52 9.31 -29.00 -4.66
N ILE A 53 8.49 -30.04 -4.54
CA ILE A 53 8.59 -31.07 -3.51
C ILE A 53 8.69 -32.42 -4.19
N THR A 54 9.75 -33.17 -3.90
CA THR A 54 9.78 -34.61 -4.21
C THR A 54 9.38 -35.35 -2.95
N ALA A 55 8.39 -36.23 -3.02
CA ALA A 55 7.89 -36.99 -1.87
C ALA A 55 7.70 -38.46 -2.23
N ALA A 56 8.25 -39.37 -1.43
CA ALA A 56 7.99 -40.81 -1.53
C ALA A 56 7.68 -41.42 -0.17
N ALA A 57 6.62 -42.24 -0.15
CA ALA A 57 6.21 -43.00 1.02
C ALA A 57 5.27 -44.15 0.59
N ARG A 58 4.74 -44.88 1.58
CA ARG A 58 3.58 -45.74 1.34
C ARG A 58 2.37 -44.86 0.98
N ASN A 59 1.48 -45.38 0.13
CA ASN A 59 0.37 -44.61 -0.44
C ASN A 59 -0.54 -43.95 0.61
N ASP A 60 -0.80 -44.64 1.73
CA ASP A 60 -1.57 -44.13 2.87
C ASP A 60 -0.95 -42.86 3.49
N ARG A 61 0.36 -42.88 3.72
CA ARG A 61 1.11 -41.74 4.27
C ARG A 61 1.23 -40.59 3.28
N LEU A 62 1.41 -40.93 2.00
CA LEU A 62 1.53 -39.92 0.95
C LEU A 62 0.22 -39.15 0.75
N CYS A 63 -0.92 -39.84 0.76
CA CYS A 63 -2.24 -39.20 0.71
C CYS A 63 -2.44 -38.25 1.91
N ALA A 64 -2.16 -38.72 3.14
CA ALA A 64 -2.29 -37.89 4.34
C ALA A 64 -1.37 -36.66 4.33
N PHE A 65 -0.14 -36.80 3.82
CA PHE A 65 0.78 -35.67 3.63
C PHE A 65 0.22 -34.65 2.64
N LEU A 66 -0.32 -35.09 1.50
CA LEU A 66 -0.90 -34.21 0.49
C LEU A 66 -2.13 -33.46 1.01
N GLU A 67 -3.00 -34.13 1.76
CA GLU A 67 -4.17 -33.48 2.39
C GLU A 67 -3.74 -32.43 3.41
N ALA A 68 -2.74 -32.74 4.24
CA ALA A 68 -2.24 -31.80 5.24
C ALA A 68 -1.47 -30.62 4.61
N LEU A 69 -0.79 -30.85 3.49
CA LEU A 69 -0.05 -29.81 2.75
C LEU A 69 -0.97 -28.69 2.26
N GLU A 70 -2.21 -29.04 1.89
CA GLU A 70 -3.24 -28.09 1.47
C GLU A 70 -3.98 -27.46 2.66
N ASN A 71 -4.30 -28.24 3.70
CA ASN A 71 -5.15 -27.80 4.82
C ASN A 71 -4.41 -27.11 5.97
N GLU A 72 -3.12 -27.37 6.14
CA GLU A 72 -2.31 -26.86 7.27
C GLU A 72 -1.26 -25.82 6.83
N ALA A 73 -1.40 -25.27 5.61
CA ALA A 73 -0.45 -24.32 5.06
C ALA A 73 -0.21 -23.10 6.00
N PRO A 74 1.00 -22.52 6.00
CA PRO A 74 1.32 -21.38 6.86
C PRO A 74 0.33 -20.22 6.68
N PRO A 75 0.06 -19.39 7.71
CA PRO A 75 -0.97 -18.34 7.65
C PRO A 75 -0.79 -17.32 6.52
N LEU A 76 0.46 -17.06 6.13
CA LEU A 76 0.80 -16.14 5.04
C LEU A 76 0.86 -16.81 3.67
N ALA A 77 0.78 -18.14 3.62
CA ALA A 77 0.84 -18.89 2.38
C ALA A 77 -0.51 -18.85 1.67
N ARG A 78 -0.47 -18.61 0.36
CA ARG A 78 -1.65 -18.77 -0.51
C ARG A 78 -1.28 -19.64 -1.70
N ILE A 79 -1.81 -20.86 -1.69
CA ILE A 79 -1.64 -21.82 -2.79
C ILE A 79 -2.68 -21.48 -3.87
N THR A 80 -2.20 -21.32 -5.11
CA THR A 80 -3.02 -21.00 -6.29
C THR A 80 -3.14 -22.19 -7.25
N SER A 81 -2.09 -23.00 -7.33
CA SER A 81 -2.08 -24.26 -8.09
C SER A 81 -1.21 -25.27 -7.36
N LEU A 82 -1.60 -26.53 -7.43
CA LEU A 82 -0.85 -27.67 -6.95
C LEU A 82 -0.91 -28.78 -8.02
N GLU A 83 0.21 -28.98 -8.70
CA GLU A 83 0.37 -29.98 -9.75
C GLU A 83 1.13 -31.19 -9.22
N LYS A 84 0.68 -32.39 -9.57
CA LYS A 84 1.24 -33.66 -9.10
C LYS A 84 1.70 -34.47 -10.31
N HIS A 85 2.96 -34.88 -10.32
CA HIS A 85 3.55 -35.71 -11.37
C HIS A 85 4.14 -36.99 -10.77
N PRO A 86 3.94 -38.17 -11.39
CA PRO A 86 4.60 -39.39 -10.95
C PRO A 86 6.12 -39.24 -11.00
N LEU A 87 6.80 -39.56 -9.91
CA LEU A 87 8.24 -39.36 -9.81
C LEU A 87 8.97 -40.47 -10.58
N SER A 88 9.78 -40.07 -11.57
CA SER A 88 10.53 -40.99 -12.44
C SER A 88 11.96 -41.14 -11.94
N GLY A 89 12.18 -41.86 -10.83
CA GLY A 89 13.52 -42.09 -10.29
C GLY A 89 13.54 -42.60 -8.85
N PRO A 90 14.71 -43.07 -8.36
CA PRO A 90 14.86 -43.48 -6.96
C PRO A 90 14.80 -42.26 -6.04
N VAL A 91 14.03 -42.34 -4.95
CA VAL A 91 14.05 -41.36 -3.86
C VAL A 91 15.00 -41.87 -2.77
N ASN A 92 15.86 -40.98 -2.24
CA ASN A 92 16.69 -41.30 -1.09
C ASN A 92 15.79 -41.77 0.05
N GLN A 93 16.01 -42.99 0.53
CA GLN A 93 15.17 -43.57 1.58
C GLN A 93 15.59 -43.05 2.95
N GLY A 94 14.63 -42.53 3.71
CA GLY A 94 14.80 -42.25 5.14
C GLY A 94 15.20 -40.83 5.53
N SER A 95 15.36 -39.91 4.57
CA SER A 95 15.54 -38.47 4.87
C SER A 95 14.61 -37.60 4.03
N PHE A 96 14.29 -36.42 4.56
CA PHE A 96 13.63 -35.36 3.81
C PHE A 96 14.47 -34.10 3.98
N ASP A 97 14.95 -33.50 2.89
CA ASP A 97 15.96 -32.44 2.96
C ASP A 97 15.46 -31.13 2.34
N ILE A 98 15.73 -30.00 3.00
CA ILE A 98 15.59 -28.68 2.37
C ILE A 98 16.86 -28.42 1.55
N ILE A 99 16.75 -28.48 0.23
CA ILE A 99 17.89 -28.30 -0.67
C ILE A 99 17.99 -26.86 -1.17
N ALA A 100 19.16 -26.52 -1.71
CA ALA A 100 19.42 -25.18 -2.24
C ALA A 100 18.39 -24.77 -3.29
N SER A 101 18.05 -23.48 -3.31
CA SER A 101 17.11 -22.90 -4.26
C SER A 101 17.67 -23.01 -5.69
N VAL A 102 16.86 -23.48 -6.64
CA VAL A 102 17.27 -23.62 -8.05
C VAL A 102 16.72 -22.45 -8.85
N SER A 103 17.57 -21.80 -9.64
CA SER A 103 17.11 -20.76 -10.57
C SER A 103 16.53 -21.45 -11.81
N GLY A 104 15.23 -21.25 -12.07
CA GLY A 104 14.53 -21.78 -13.25
C GLY A 104 14.22 -20.68 -14.27
N SER A 105 13.74 -21.04 -15.46
CA SER A 105 13.49 -20.12 -16.59
C SER A 105 12.15 -19.39 -16.55
N SER A 106 11.28 -19.67 -15.58
CA SER A 106 9.92 -19.13 -15.51
C SER A 106 9.59 -18.60 -14.10
N GLY A 107 9.61 -17.28 -13.94
CA GLY A 107 9.39 -16.57 -12.66
C GLY A 107 7.94 -16.48 -12.17
N ASN A 108 7.20 -17.58 -12.11
CA ASN A 108 5.79 -17.57 -11.65
C ASN A 108 5.59 -17.42 -10.12
N THR A 109 6.66 -17.20 -9.35
CA THR A 109 6.56 -17.09 -7.90
C THR A 109 6.06 -15.71 -7.46
N ALA A 110 5.00 -15.69 -6.63
CA ALA A 110 4.55 -14.48 -5.97
C ALA A 110 5.41 -14.17 -4.72
N ILE A 111 5.82 -12.92 -4.58
CA ILE A 111 6.58 -12.44 -3.43
C ILE A 111 5.62 -12.05 -2.31
N PRO A 112 5.88 -12.47 -1.06
CA PRO A 112 5.04 -12.08 0.04
C PRO A 112 5.18 -10.58 0.32
N PRO A 113 4.09 -9.92 0.72
CA PRO A 113 4.14 -8.54 1.17
C PRO A 113 4.90 -8.45 2.50
N ASP A 114 5.29 -7.24 2.88
CA ASP A 114 5.78 -6.97 4.24
C ASP A 114 4.64 -7.10 5.25
N ILE A 115 4.86 -7.84 6.34
CA ILE A 115 3.85 -8.13 7.35
C ILE A 115 4.30 -7.62 8.72
N ALA A 116 3.33 -7.18 9.52
CA ALA A 116 3.57 -6.68 10.86
C ALA A 116 4.19 -7.74 11.79
N LEU A 117 4.76 -7.28 12.91
CA LEU A 117 5.31 -8.14 13.95
C LEU A 117 4.24 -9.09 14.50
N CYS A 118 4.52 -10.39 14.54
CA CYS A 118 3.59 -11.35 15.13
C CYS A 118 3.67 -11.35 16.67
N ASP A 119 2.59 -11.78 17.32
CA ASP A 119 2.44 -11.80 18.78
C ASP A 119 3.56 -12.55 19.50
N ASP A 120 4.07 -13.63 18.91
CA ASP A 120 5.17 -14.38 19.51
C ASP A 120 6.48 -13.60 19.53
N CYS A 121 6.82 -12.93 18.41
CA CYS A 121 8.00 -12.09 18.39
C CYS A 121 7.80 -10.82 19.22
N LEU A 122 6.57 -10.32 19.38
CA LEU A 122 6.27 -9.25 20.34
C LEU A 122 6.50 -9.71 21.78
N ARG A 123 6.14 -10.96 22.12
CA ARG A 123 6.42 -11.55 23.44
C ARG A 123 7.92 -11.64 23.70
N GLU A 124 8.68 -12.18 22.74
CA GLU A 124 10.16 -12.26 22.82
C GLU A 124 10.82 -10.87 22.89
N LEU A 125 10.29 -9.89 22.16
CA LEU A 125 10.79 -8.50 22.18
C LEU A 125 10.72 -7.88 23.59
N LEU A 126 9.73 -8.28 24.38
CA LEU A 126 9.42 -7.70 25.70
C LEU A 126 9.80 -8.61 26.86
N ASP A 127 10.34 -9.80 26.61
CA ASP A 127 10.81 -10.73 27.66
C ASP A 127 12.27 -10.46 28.03
N PRO A 128 12.58 -10.04 29.27
CA PRO A 128 13.96 -9.79 29.72
C PRO A 128 14.89 -11.02 29.66
N HIS A 129 14.33 -12.22 29.56
CA HIS A 129 15.10 -13.47 29.47
C HIS A 129 15.37 -13.90 28.02
N ASP A 130 14.72 -13.28 27.04
CA ASP A 130 14.97 -13.57 25.63
C ASP A 130 16.24 -12.84 25.16
N ARG A 131 17.04 -13.52 24.33
CA ARG A 131 18.26 -12.95 23.74
C ARG A 131 18.00 -11.75 22.81
N ARG A 132 16.75 -11.56 22.38
CA ARG A 132 16.28 -10.46 21.55
C ARG A 132 15.43 -9.46 22.33
N PHE A 133 15.51 -9.47 23.67
CA PHE A 133 14.91 -8.42 24.49
C PHE A 133 15.30 -7.04 23.97
N HIS A 134 14.28 -6.22 23.67
CA HIS A 134 14.41 -4.89 23.10
C HIS A 134 15.18 -4.78 21.76
N TYR A 135 15.28 -5.87 20.99
CA TYR A 135 15.95 -5.84 19.68
C TYR A 135 15.02 -5.30 18.57
N PRO A 136 15.29 -4.12 17.98
CA PRO A 136 14.35 -3.39 17.11
C PRO A 136 14.14 -4.01 15.70
N PHE A 137 14.82 -5.11 15.39
CA PHE A 137 14.70 -5.81 14.10
C PHE A 137 14.26 -7.27 14.26
N ILE A 138 13.76 -7.67 15.44
CA ILE A 138 13.24 -9.01 15.67
C ILE A 138 12.16 -9.37 14.62
N ASN A 139 12.28 -10.58 14.09
CA ASN A 139 11.32 -11.18 13.16
C ASN A 139 11.42 -12.70 13.22
N CYS A 140 10.50 -13.37 12.54
CA CYS A 140 10.54 -14.80 12.25
C CYS A 140 10.03 -15.06 10.81
N THR A 141 9.85 -16.33 10.45
CA THR A 141 9.30 -16.74 9.15
C THR A 141 7.89 -16.19 8.87
N ASN A 142 7.13 -15.89 9.92
CA ASN A 142 5.72 -15.45 9.84
C ASN A 142 5.52 -13.92 9.92
N CYS A 143 6.58 -13.12 10.04
CA CYS A 143 6.45 -11.67 10.18
C CYS A 143 7.67 -10.89 9.66
N GLY A 144 7.55 -9.56 9.62
CA GLY A 144 8.63 -8.65 9.29
C GLY A 144 8.75 -8.35 7.79
N PRO A 145 9.85 -7.68 7.40
CA PRO A 145 10.03 -7.21 6.03
C PRO A 145 10.22 -8.36 5.04
N ARG A 146 9.71 -8.16 3.82
CA ARG A 146 9.82 -9.04 2.66
C ARG A 146 10.10 -8.19 1.44
N PHE A 147 9.07 -7.69 0.78
CA PHE A 147 9.17 -6.90 -0.45
C PHE A 147 10.14 -5.72 -0.34
N THR A 148 10.16 -5.04 0.80
CA THR A 148 11.05 -3.89 1.04
C THR A 148 12.53 -4.22 1.10
N ILE A 149 12.91 -5.48 1.31
CA ILE A 149 14.30 -5.90 1.47
C ILE A 149 14.78 -6.86 0.38
N ILE A 150 13.89 -7.33 -0.51
CA ILE A 150 14.22 -8.28 -1.57
C ILE A 150 14.85 -7.54 -2.75
N GLU A 151 16.02 -8.02 -3.20
CA GLU A 151 16.69 -7.51 -4.40
C GLU A 151 16.33 -8.34 -5.64
N THR A 152 16.20 -9.66 -5.49
CA THR A 152 15.80 -10.58 -6.57
C THR A 152 15.32 -11.93 -6.01
N ILE A 153 14.67 -12.74 -6.85
CA ILE A 153 14.26 -14.12 -6.54
C ILE A 153 15.28 -15.15 -7.09
N PRO A 154 15.22 -16.43 -6.68
CA PRO A 154 14.47 -17.01 -5.54
C PRO A 154 14.82 -16.36 -4.19
N TYR A 155 13.86 -16.33 -3.26
CA TYR A 155 14.03 -15.66 -1.96
C TYR A 155 15.06 -16.35 -1.07
N ASP A 156 16.18 -15.66 -0.83
CA ASP A 156 17.30 -16.12 -0.02
C ASP A 156 18.02 -14.92 0.61
N ARG A 157 18.66 -15.09 1.77
CA ARG A 157 19.33 -14.01 2.51
C ARG A 157 20.32 -13.24 1.64
N ALA A 158 21.10 -13.94 0.81
CA ALA A 158 22.10 -13.35 -0.08
C ALA A 158 21.51 -12.39 -1.13
N LYS A 159 20.22 -12.51 -1.41
CA LYS A 159 19.45 -11.71 -2.37
C LYS A 159 18.54 -10.69 -1.68
N THR A 160 18.90 -10.29 -0.46
CA THR A 160 18.20 -9.27 0.32
C THR A 160 19.18 -8.25 0.90
N SER A 161 18.67 -7.13 1.43
CA SER A 161 19.50 -6.18 2.17
C SER A 161 20.11 -6.75 3.45
N MET A 162 19.74 -7.97 3.86
CA MET A 162 20.37 -8.69 4.97
C MET A 162 21.71 -9.35 4.61
N LYS A 163 22.12 -9.33 3.33
CA LYS A 163 23.37 -9.94 2.83
C LYS A 163 24.65 -9.40 3.49
N VAL A 164 24.63 -8.15 3.97
CA VAL A 164 25.77 -7.50 4.62
C VAL A 164 25.87 -7.81 6.12
N PHE A 165 24.94 -8.62 6.64
CA PHE A 165 24.86 -9.03 8.05
C PHE A 165 25.09 -10.55 8.16
N PRO A 166 26.32 -11.05 8.29
CA PRO A 166 26.57 -12.48 8.52
C PRO A 166 25.93 -12.93 9.83
N MET A 167 25.26 -14.09 9.84
CA MET A 167 24.64 -14.60 11.07
C MET A 167 25.73 -14.97 12.11
N CYS A 168 25.49 -14.65 13.38
CA CYS A 168 26.28 -15.24 14.46
C CYS A 168 25.91 -16.71 14.69
N ALA A 169 26.76 -17.45 15.41
CA ALA A 169 26.57 -18.88 15.68
C ALA A 169 25.17 -19.21 16.23
N ASP A 170 24.64 -18.41 17.15
CA ASP A 170 23.31 -18.66 17.73
C ASP A 170 22.17 -18.43 16.71
N CYS A 171 22.29 -17.41 15.85
CA CYS A 171 21.28 -17.17 14.81
C CYS A 171 21.35 -18.22 13.71
N GLU A 172 22.54 -18.73 13.40
CA GLU A 172 22.74 -19.83 12.47
C GLU A 172 22.18 -21.15 13.03
N ALA A 173 22.40 -21.43 14.32
CA ALA A 173 21.82 -22.59 14.98
C ALA A 173 20.29 -22.60 14.91
N GLU A 174 19.64 -21.47 15.21
CA GLU A 174 18.18 -21.34 15.03
C GLU A 174 17.73 -21.42 13.57
N TYR A 175 18.54 -20.92 12.63
CA TYR A 175 18.23 -20.95 11.20
C TYR A 175 18.24 -22.38 10.67
N LEU A 176 19.09 -23.25 11.22
CA LEU A 176 19.26 -24.64 10.83
C LEU A 176 18.38 -25.62 11.64
N ASP A 177 17.87 -25.22 12.81
CA ASP A 177 17.04 -26.06 13.67
C ASP A 177 15.57 -26.11 13.21
N PRO A 178 15.06 -27.27 12.72
CA PRO A 178 13.68 -27.40 12.26
C PRO A 178 12.60 -27.21 13.33
N ALA A 179 12.95 -27.40 14.60
CA ALA A 179 12.04 -27.17 15.72
C ALA A 179 11.93 -25.67 16.07
N ASN A 180 12.84 -24.83 15.56
CA ASN A 180 12.84 -23.40 15.84
C ASN A 180 11.92 -22.63 14.89
N ARG A 181 11.19 -21.64 15.41
CA ARG A 181 10.35 -20.74 14.59
C ARG A 181 11.14 -19.91 13.56
N ARG A 182 12.45 -19.78 13.75
CA ARG A 182 13.37 -19.08 12.85
C ARG A 182 14.07 -20.00 11.86
N PHE A 183 13.67 -21.27 11.79
CA PHE A 183 14.13 -22.21 10.76
C PHE A 183 13.94 -21.61 9.37
N HIS A 184 15.04 -21.42 8.63
CA HIS A 184 15.08 -20.73 7.33
C HIS A 184 14.45 -19.31 7.28
N ALA A 185 14.39 -18.58 8.40
CA ALA A 185 14.04 -17.17 8.41
C ALA A 185 15.19 -16.35 7.79
N GLN A 186 15.05 -16.00 6.50
CA GLN A 186 16.09 -15.25 5.77
C GLN A 186 16.51 -13.93 6.43
N PRO A 187 15.61 -13.14 7.06
CA PRO A 187 16.00 -11.92 7.76
C PRO A 187 16.33 -12.14 9.25
N ASN A 188 16.63 -13.36 9.68
CA ASN A 188 17.01 -13.65 11.06
C ASN A 188 18.25 -12.85 11.48
N ALA A 189 18.20 -12.26 12.67
CA ALA A 189 19.30 -11.53 13.27
C ALA A 189 19.07 -11.34 14.78
N CYS A 190 20.11 -10.86 15.47
CA CYS A 190 20.08 -10.41 16.85
C CYS A 190 20.97 -9.17 17.03
N ALA A 191 21.07 -8.63 18.25
CA ALA A 191 21.88 -7.45 18.55
C ALA A 191 23.38 -7.58 18.21
N LEU A 192 23.91 -8.81 18.11
CA LEU A 192 25.32 -9.06 17.80
C LEU A 192 25.63 -9.00 16.29
N CYS A 193 24.73 -9.52 15.46
CA CYS A 193 24.99 -9.72 14.03
C CYS A 193 24.12 -8.89 13.11
N GLY A 194 23.09 -8.23 13.65
CA GLY A 194 22.07 -7.55 12.88
C GLY A 194 22.26 -6.04 12.75
N PRO A 195 21.24 -5.38 12.18
CA PRO A 195 21.20 -3.93 12.09
C PRO A 195 21.12 -3.27 13.46
N HIS A 196 21.56 -2.02 13.54
CA HIS A 196 21.51 -1.18 14.74
C HIS A 196 20.83 0.16 14.46
N ILE A 197 20.28 0.75 15.52
CA ILE A 197 19.67 2.08 15.51
C ILE A 197 20.73 3.13 15.83
N SER A 198 20.57 4.32 15.29
CA SER A 198 21.46 5.46 15.52
C SER A 198 20.66 6.76 15.57
N TRP A 199 21.17 7.73 16.33
CA TRP A 199 20.52 9.02 16.60
C TRP A 199 21.34 10.16 16.02
N TYR A 200 20.69 11.09 15.33
CA TYR A 200 21.35 12.21 14.65
C TYR A 200 20.64 13.53 14.91
N ASP A 201 21.42 14.60 14.96
CA ASP A 201 20.90 15.96 14.97
C ASP A 201 20.38 16.39 13.59
N ARG A 202 19.70 17.54 13.54
CA ARG A 202 19.22 18.16 12.30
C ARG A 202 20.31 18.37 11.23
N SER A 203 21.57 18.55 11.63
CA SER A 203 22.69 18.75 10.70
C SER A 203 23.28 17.44 10.17
N GLY A 204 22.71 16.29 10.54
CA GLY A 204 23.21 14.97 10.14
C GLY A 204 24.45 14.54 10.91
N ARG A 205 24.73 15.14 12.08
CA ARG A 205 25.81 14.67 12.95
C ARG A 205 25.30 13.63 13.93
N PRO A 206 26.01 12.50 14.11
CA PRO A 206 25.61 11.47 15.05
C PRO A 206 25.70 12.01 16.49
N ILE A 207 24.64 11.79 17.26
CA ILE A 207 24.61 12.04 18.69
C ILE A 207 24.85 10.71 19.39
N LEU A 208 25.96 10.61 20.12
CA LEU A 208 26.28 9.42 20.90
C LEU A 208 25.35 9.35 22.12
N CYS A 209 24.53 8.30 22.17
CA CYS A 209 23.67 7.98 23.30
C CYS A 209 23.57 6.46 23.48
N ASN A 210 23.23 6.04 24.70
CA ASN A 210 23.10 4.61 25.01
C ASN A 210 21.82 3.99 24.45
N ASP A 211 20.74 4.78 24.38
CA ASP A 211 19.42 4.34 23.91
C ASP A 211 18.81 5.38 22.96
N PRO A 212 19.10 5.29 21.65
CA PRO A 212 18.51 6.14 20.63
C PRO A 212 16.98 6.18 20.64
N ILE A 213 16.32 5.07 20.97
CA ILE A 213 14.86 4.97 20.94
C ILE A 213 14.28 5.78 22.11
N ARG A 214 14.93 5.73 23.27
CA ARG A 214 14.59 6.58 24.42
C ARG A 214 14.76 8.07 24.13
N GLU A 215 15.85 8.47 23.49
CA GLU A 215 16.04 9.87 23.08
C GLU A 215 14.94 10.33 22.12
N ALA A 216 14.54 9.47 21.18
CA ALA A 216 13.42 9.75 20.29
C ALA A 216 12.08 9.93 21.03
N ALA A 217 11.78 9.05 22.01
CA ALA A 217 10.57 9.18 22.84
C ALA A 217 10.56 10.50 23.65
N LEU A 218 11.70 10.88 24.24
CA LEU A 218 11.84 12.12 24.99
C LEU A 218 11.68 13.36 24.08
N ALA A 219 12.26 13.32 22.87
CA ALA A 219 12.11 14.40 21.90
C ALA A 219 10.65 14.60 21.48
N LEU A 220 9.92 13.50 21.21
CA LEU A 220 8.49 13.53 20.93
C LEU A 220 7.68 14.10 22.09
N MET A 221 7.99 13.70 23.32
CA MET A 221 7.35 14.25 24.54
C MET A 221 7.55 15.77 24.66
N GLN A 222 8.70 16.28 24.22
CA GLN A 222 9.03 17.71 24.20
C GLN A 222 8.41 18.46 23.00
N GLY A 223 7.54 17.80 22.23
CA GLY A 223 6.88 18.40 21.06
C GLY A 223 7.81 18.59 19.86
N LYS A 224 8.94 17.88 19.80
CA LYS A 224 9.84 17.88 18.64
C LYS A 224 9.30 16.97 17.54
N ILE A 225 9.74 17.24 16.32
CA ILE A 225 9.47 16.41 15.14
C ILE A 225 10.68 15.53 14.89
N ILE A 226 10.49 14.21 14.81
CA ILE A 226 11.56 13.27 14.48
C ILE A 226 11.33 12.67 13.09
N ALA A 227 12.40 12.45 12.34
CA ALA A 227 12.37 11.60 11.15
C ALA A 227 12.80 10.17 11.56
N LEU A 228 11.92 9.20 11.40
CA LEU A 228 12.13 7.80 11.77
C LEU A 228 12.30 6.96 10.51
N ARG A 229 13.39 6.20 10.40
CA ARG A 229 13.57 5.22 9.32
C ARG A 229 12.67 4.02 9.60
N GLY A 230 11.60 3.89 8.83
CA GLY A 230 10.60 2.82 8.95
C GLY A 230 10.97 1.61 8.10
N LEU A 231 9.96 0.76 7.83
CA LEU A 231 10.14 -0.46 7.04
C LEU A 231 10.22 -0.18 5.53
N GLY A 232 9.33 0.68 5.02
CA GLY A 232 9.19 0.98 3.58
C GLY A 232 9.71 2.36 3.17
N GLY A 233 10.16 3.16 4.13
CA GLY A 233 10.66 4.51 3.92
C GLY A 233 10.68 5.27 5.25
N PHE A 234 10.94 6.57 5.18
CA PHE A 234 10.95 7.44 6.36
C PHE A 234 9.56 7.93 6.76
N HIS A 235 9.31 8.07 8.06
CA HIS A 235 8.17 8.78 8.63
C HIS A 235 8.63 10.05 9.34
N LEU A 236 7.86 11.12 9.23
CA LEU A 236 7.91 12.25 10.16
C LEU A 236 6.92 11.98 11.29
N ALA A 237 7.45 11.92 12.50
CA ALA A 237 6.71 11.65 13.72
C ALA A 237 6.64 12.88 14.64
N ALA A 238 5.46 13.11 15.20
CA ALA A 238 5.17 14.16 16.16
C ALA A 238 4.03 13.72 17.09
N ASP A 239 3.96 14.29 18.30
CA ASP A 239 2.87 14.04 19.23
C ASP A 239 1.50 14.44 18.63
N ALA A 240 0.61 13.46 18.44
CA ALA A 240 -0.72 13.68 17.87
C ALA A 240 -1.72 14.32 18.83
N SER A 241 -1.41 14.37 20.14
CA SER A 241 -2.21 15.06 21.13
C SER A 241 -1.88 16.56 21.24
N SER A 242 -0.70 16.97 20.75
CA SER A 242 -0.22 18.34 20.86
C SER A 242 -0.57 19.20 19.64
N MET A 243 -1.55 20.10 19.80
CA MET A 243 -1.92 21.06 18.75
C MET A 243 -0.72 21.88 18.24
N THR A 244 0.21 22.24 19.13
CA THR A 244 1.41 23.01 18.80
C THR A 244 2.39 22.22 17.94
N ALA A 245 2.65 20.95 18.30
CA ALA A 245 3.53 20.08 17.52
C ALA A 245 2.95 19.83 16.12
N ILE A 246 1.64 19.60 16.03
CA ILE A 246 0.95 19.41 14.75
C ILE A 246 0.97 20.68 13.90
N ALA A 247 0.76 21.86 14.49
CA ALA A 247 0.85 23.13 13.78
C ALA A 247 2.26 23.35 13.22
N LEU A 248 3.31 23.08 14.01
CA LEU A 248 4.70 23.18 13.58
C LEU A 248 5.01 22.22 12.42
N LEU A 249 4.57 20.96 12.52
CA LEU A 249 4.74 19.96 11.47
C LEU A 249 4.07 20.40 10.16
N ARG A 250 2.84 20.93 10.22
CA ARG A 250 2.11 21.41 9.05
C ARG A 250 2.80 22.58 8.36
N ILE A 251 3.32 23.54 9.15
CA ILE A 251 4.07 24.68 8.64
C ILE A 251 5.34 24.20 7.92
N ARG A 252 6.18 23.41 8.60
CA ARG A 252 7.45 22.95 8.04
C ARG A 252 7.29 22.03 6.82
N LYS A 253 6.24 21.20 6.80
CA LYS A 253 5.95 20.29 5.67
C LYS A 253 5.22 20.98 4.51
N GLY A 254 4.71 22.21 4.70
CA GLY A 254 3.85 22.87 3.71
C GLY A 254 2.51 22.13 3.48
N ARG A 255 1.94 21.55 4.54
CA ARG A 255 0.72 20.70 4.49
C ARG A 255 -0.38 21.25 5.40
N PRO A 256 -1.10 22.32 4.99
CA PRO A 256 -1.97 23.07 5.89
C PRO A 256 -3.22 22.27 6.33
N ALA A 257 -3.88 21.54 5.41
CA ALA A 257 -5.15 20.90 5.73
C ALA A 257 -5.21 19.38 5.46
N LYS A 258 -4.36 18.81 4.60
CA LYS A 258 -4.42 17.38 4.27
C LYS A 258 -4.33 16.53 5.56
N PRO A 259 -5.25 15.58 5.80
CA PRO A 259 -5.33 14.82 7.05
C PRO A 259 -4.02 14.09 7.36
N LEU A 260 -3.63 14.04 8.63
CA LEU A 260 -2.43 13.35 9.09
C LEU A 260 -2.83 12.00 9.70
N ALA A 261 -2.19 10.92 9.25
CA ALA A 261 -2.40 9.60 9.83
C ALA A 261 -1.76 9.54 11.23
N VAL A 262 -2.42 8.85 12.15
CA VAL A 262 -2.01 8.73 13.55
C VAL A 262 -1.80 7.25 13.88
N MET A 263 -0.61 6.93 14.36
CA MET A 263 -0.32 5.65 15.00
C MET A 263 -0.66 5.74 16.48
N MET A 264 -1.50 4.83 16.96
CA MET A 264 -1.85 4.70 18.37
C MET A 264 -1.07 3.54 18.99
N SER A 265 -0.85 3.56 20.30
CA SER A 265 0.01 2.57 20.97
C SER A 265 -0.50 1.13 20.87
N ASP A 266 -1.82 0.95 20.90
CA ASP A 266 -2.49 -0.35 20.96
C ASP A 266 -3.99 -0.19 20.64
N ILE A 267 -4.68 -1.31 20.46
CA ILE A 267 -6.11 -1.35 20.11
C ILE A 267 -7.00 -0.81 21.23
N ASP A 268 -6.62 -0.99 22.50
CA ASP A 268 -7.39 -0.48 23.63
C ASP A 268 -7.40 1.04 23.62
N MET A 269 -6.26 1.65 23.27
CA MET A 269 -6.15 3.08 23.12
C MET A 269 -7.04 3.60 21.96
N VAL A 270 -7.14 2.83 20.86
CA VAL A 270 -8.08 3.17 19.78
C VAL A 270 -9.52 3.13 20.29
N LYS A 271 -9.93 2.06 21.01
CA LYS A 271 -11.29 1.87 21.53
C LYS A 271 -11.72 2.94 22.54
N GLN A 272 -10.79 3.55 23.26
CA GLN A 272 -11.09 4.67 24.16
C GLN A 272 -11.35 5.99 23.39
N CYS A 273 -10.78 6.15 22.20
CA CYS A 273 -10.92 7.36 21.38
C CYS A 273 -12.00 7.24 20.29
N PHE A 274 -12.30 6.03 19.82
CA PHE A 274 -13.15 5.77 18.65
C PHE A 274 -14.15 4.66 18.93
N ALA A 275 -15.37 4.81 18.40
CA ALA A 275 -16.33 3.73 18.32
C ALA A 275 -15.99 2.85 17.10
N LEU A 276 -15.53 1.62 17.35
CA LEU A 276 -15.14 0.68 16.30
C LEU A 276 -16.26 -0.29 15.97
N SER A 277 -16.51 -0.50 14.68
CA SER A 277 -17.18 -1.70 14.20
C SER A 277 -16.23 -2.92 14.25
N PRO A 278 -16.76 -4.15 14.32
CA PRO A 278 -15.94 -5.36 14.29
C PRO A 278 -15.04 -5.45 13.05
N ALA A 279 -15.52 -4.96 11.90
CA ALA A 279 -14.76 -4.96 10.66
C ALA A 279 -13.57 -3.97 10.70
N GLU A 280 -13.73 -2.79 11.32
CA GLU A 280 -12.63 -1.83 11.49
C GLU A 280 -11.56 -2.35 12.45
N GLU A 281 -11.97 -2.93 13.58
CA GLU A 281 -11.05 -3.58 14.52
C GLU A 281 -10.28 -4.71 13.85
N GLN A 282 -10.96 -5.55 13.07
CA GLN A 282 -10.31 -6.61 12.30
C GLN A 282 -9.27 -6.06 11.32
N GLN A 283 -9.54 -4.93 10.65
CA GLN A 283 -8.56 -4.34 9.73
C GLN A 283 -7.35 -3.73 10.45
N LEU A 284 -7.54 -3.11 11.62
CA LEU A 284 -6.44 -2.56 12.41
C LEU A 284 -5.49 -3.66 12.91
N LEU A 285 -6.04 -4.82 13.30
CA LEU A 285 -5.30 -5.98 13.79
C LEU A 285 -4.87 -6.96 12.68
N ALA A 286 -5.22 -6.67 11.42
CA ALA A 286 -4.85 -7.51 10.30
C ALA A 286 -3.32 -7.52 10.12
N PRO A 287 -2.70 -8.62 9.67
CA PRO A 287 -1.24 -8.70 9.48
C PRO A 287 -0.65 -7.58 8.61
N GLU A 288 -1.46 -7.02 7.71
CA GLU A 288 -1.11 -5.90 6.84
C GLU A 288 -0.95 -4.56 7.58
N HIS A 289 -1.57 -4.39 8.76
CA HIS A 289 -1.60 -3.14 9.55
C HIS A 289 -1.79 -1.88 8.69
N PRO A 290 -2.89 -1.76 7.92
CA PRO A 290 -3.17 -0.55 7.14
C PRO A 290 -3.51 0.64 8.05
N ILE A 291 -3.50 1.83 7.47
CA ILE A 291 -4.21 2.99 8.04
C ILE A 291 -5.69 2.81 7.75
N VAL A 292 -6.52 2.71 8.80
CA VAL A 292 -7.98 2.61 8.71
C VAL A 292 -8.59 3.99 8.97
N LEU A 293 -9.42 4.47 8.05
CA LEU A 293 -10.18 5.71 8.26
C LEU A 293 -11.31 5.45 9.24
N LEU A 294 -11.27 6.10 10.40
CA LEU A 294 -12.27 6.01 11.45
C LEU A 294 -13.02 7.33 11.58
N ALA A 295 -14.33 7.25 11.83
CA ALA A 295 -15.13 8.41 12.15
C ALA A 295 -14.63 9.05 13.46
N SER A 296 -14.26 10.33 13.38
CA SER A 296 -13.79 11.11 14.50
C SER A 296 -14.96 11.45 15.42
N ALA A 297 -15.17 10.66 16.47
CA ALA A 297 -15.74 11.23 17.69
C ALA A 297 -14.73 12.28 18.18
N HIS A 298 -15.14 13.50 18.49
CA HIS A 298 -14.26 14.56 18.98
C HIS A 298 -13.55 14.10 20.28
N SER A 299 -12.46 13.34 20.16
CA SER A 299 -11.69 12.83 21.27
C SER A 299 -10.87 13.98 21.83
N ALA A 300 -11.04 14.27 23.12
CA ALA A 300 -10.24 15.27 23.82
C ALA A 300 -8.74 14.93 23.85
N MET A 301 -8.36 13.70 23.47
CA MET A 301 -6.99 13.21 23.50
C MET A 301 -6.21 13.47 22.22
N LEU A 302 -6.89 13.78 21.12
CA LEU A 302 -6.26 14.03 19.82
C LEU A 302 -6.38 15.51 19.47
N ALA A 303 -5.33 16.06 18.86
CA ALA A 303 -5.32 17.45 18.46
C ALA A 303 -6.35 17.71 17.34
N SER A 304 -7.18 18.73 17.50
CA SER A 304 -8.26 19.07 16.55
C SER A 304 -7.76 19.47 15.16
N ASN A 305 -6.48 19.87 15.03
CA ASN A 305 -5.84 20.22 13.77
C ASN A 305 -5.21 19.03 13.02
N LEU A 306 -5.47 17.78 13.41
CA LEU A 306 -5.04 16.58 12.68
C LEU A 306 -5.76 16.39 11.33
N ALA A 307 -7.02 16.76 11.26
CA ALA A 307 -7.88 16.56 10.09
C ALA A 307 -8.91 17.71 9.95
N PRO A 308 -8.45 18.96 9.70
CA PRO A 308 -9.33 20.13 9.72
C PRO A 308 -10.39 20.05 8.62
N GLY A 309 -11.65 20.28 9.00
CA GLY A 309 -12.79 20.34 8.07
C GLY A 309 -13.38 18.97 7.69
N ILE A 310 -12.80 17.86 8.16
CA ILE A 310 -13.33 16.52 7.92
C ILE A 310 -13.61 15.81 9.26
N ASP A 311 -14.48 14.81 9.21
CA ASP A 311 -14.99 14.04 10.35
C ASP A 311 -14.37 12.65 10.45
N GLU A 312 -13.24 12.40 9.79
CA GLU A 312 -12.53 11.13 9.79
C GLU A 312 -11.03 11.31 10.01
N ILE A 313 -10.40 10.39 10.72
CA ILE A 313 -8.96 10.35 10.97
C ILE A 313 -8.43 8.97 10.56
N GLY A 314 -7.29 8.95 9.87
CA GLY A 314 -6.60 7.70 9.55
C GLY A 314 -5.84 7.19 10.77
N ILE A 315 -6.23 6.04 11.30
CA ILE A 315 -5.60 5.39 12.45
C ILE A 315 -4.84 4.15 12.02
N MET A 316 -3.66 3.93 12.60
CA MET A 316 -2.88 2.72 12.43
C MET A 316 -2.31 2.24 13.77
N LEU A 317 -1.90 0.97 13.81
CA LEU A 317 -1.24 0.37 14.99
C LEU A 317 0.26 0.16 14.73
N PRO A 318 1.08 -0.01 15.79
CA PRO A 318 2.49 -0.29 15.66
C PRO A 318 2.68 -1.59 14.89
N TYR A 319 3.47 -1.56 13.81
CA TYR A 319 3.65 -2.71 12.93
C TYR A 319 5.11 -3.18 12.83
N THR A 320 6.05 -2.49 13.46
CA THR A 320 7.47 -2.91 13.55
C THR A 320 7.90 -2.99 15.01
N PRO A 321 8.94 -3.78 15.34
CA PRO A 321 9.47 -3.80 16.70
C PRO A 321 9.91 -2.42 17.18
N LEU A 322 10.48 -1.60 16.29
CA LEU A 322 10.86 -0.21 16.61
C LEU A 322 9.66 0.62 17.11
N HIS A 323 8.51 0.50 16.45
CA HIS A 323 7.29 1.20 16.89
C HIS A 323 6.83 0.69 18.26
N HIS A 324 6.80 -0.63 18.48
CA HIS A 324 6.44 -1.19 19.78
C HIS A 324 7.36 -0.70 20.89
N LEU A 325 8.68 -0.75 20.69
CA LEU A 325 9.65 -0.25 21.68
C LEU A 325 9.47 1.24 21.98
N LEU A 326 9.22 2.05 20.94
CA LEU A 326 8.97 3.47 21.11
C LEU A 326 7.77 3.73 22.05
N PHE A 327 6.65 3.03 21.87
CA PHE A 327 5.45 3.20 22.72
C PHE A 327 5.56 2.60 24.13
N GLN A 328 6.49 1.65 24.34
CA GLN A 328 6.77 1.08 25.67
C GLN A 328 7.57 2.04 26.56
N LEU A 329 8.29 2.99 25.96
CA LEU A 329 9.15 3.91 26.71
C LEU A 329 8.31 4.90 27.54
N PRO A 330 8.65 5.09 28.83
CA PRO A 330 8.02 6.12 29.65
C PRO A 330 8.19 7.51 29.03
N GLY A 331 7.08 8.24 28.90
CA GLY A 331 7.06 9.59 28.32
C GLY A 331 6.77 9.64 26.82
N CYS A 332 6.81 8.51 26.10
CA CYS A 332 6.35 8.49 24.72
C CYS A 332 4.83 8.80 24.65
N PRO A 333 4.39 9.77 23.83
CA PRO A 333 2.97 10.02 23.62
C PRO A 333 2.25 8.76 23.12
N LYS A 334 1.01 8.53 23.58
CA LYS A 334 0.20 7.35 23.20
C LYS A 334 -0.40 7.44 21.80
N ALA A 335 -0.28 8.59 21.15
CA ALA A 335 -0.68 8.81 19.78
C ALA A 335 0.39 9.66 19.07
N LEU A 336 0.90 9.17 17.95
CA LEU A 336 1.92 9.82 17.15
C LEU A 336 1.42 10.01 15.73
N VAL A 337 1.57 11.20 15.16
CA VAL A 337 1.41 11.36 13.72
C VAL A 337 2.51 10.56 13.04
N MET A 338 2.16 9.77 12.02
CA MET A 338 3.11 9.05 11.17
C MET A 338 2.82 9.42 9.72
N THR A 339 3.44 10.52 9.27
CA THR A 339 3.28 10.96 7.87
C THR A 339 4.54 10.65 7.07
N SER A 340 4.40 10.40 5.78
CA SER A 340 5.52 10.14 4.86
C SER A 340 6.65 11.17 5.02
N GLY A 341 7.90 10.69 5.10
CA GLY A 341 9.12 11.49 5.21
C GLY A 341 9.57 11.96 3.83
N ASN A 342 8.92 13.01 3.33
CA ASN A 342 9.22 13.65 2.06
C ASN A 342 8.87 15.13 2.09
N VAL A 343 9.51 15.89 1.20
CA VAL A 343 9.03 17.21 0.79
C VAL A 343 7.74 17.03 -0.01
N SER A 344 6.76 17.92 0.20
CA SER A 344 5.46 17.83 -0.46
C SER A 344 5.59 17.64 -1.98
N GLY A 345 4.91 16.62 -2.52
CA GLY A 345 4.95 16.28 -3.96
C GLY A 345 6.10 15.36 -4.39
N SER A 346 7.08 15.08 -3.54
CA SER A 346 8.16 14.11 -3.82
C SER A 346 7.85 12.72 -3.25
N PRO A 347 8.42 11.62 -3.80
CA PRO A 347 8.35 10.29 -3.21
C PRO A 347 8.95 10.22 -1.80
N ILE A 348 8.59 9.18 -1.05
CA ILE A 348 9.17 8.88 0.26
C ILE A 348 10.68 8.62 0.16
N CYS A 349 11.45 9.17 1.10
CA CYS A 349 12.89 8.89 1.21
C CYS A 349 13.12 7.44 1.67
N THR A 350 14.20 6.81 1.21
CA THR A 350 14.60 5.46 1.63
C THR A 350 16.02 5.38 2.18
N SER A 351 16.95 6.14 1.62
CA SER A 351 18.33 6.19 2.10
C SER A 351 18.47 7.17 3.28
N ASN A 352 19.47 6.92 4.13
CA ASN A 352 19.79 7.82 5.25
C ASN A 352 20.21 9.21 4.74
N GLU A 353 21.01 9.24 3.68
CA GLU A 353 21.55 10.47 3.09
C GLU A 353 20.43 11.34 2.51
N ASP A 354 19.51 10.76 1.74
CA ASP A 354 18.37 11.49 1.18
C ASP A 354 17.47 12.06 2.27
N ALA A 355 17.23 11.29 3.33
CA ALA A 355 16.41 11.75 4.45
C ALA A 355 17.07 12.93 5.18
N LEU A 356 18.38 12.84 5.48
CA LEU A 356 19.13 13.92 6.11
C LEU A 356 19.11 15.19 5.25
N ASN A 357 19.27 15.07 3.93
CA ASN A 357 19.26 16.21 3.01
C ASN A 357 17.86 16.82 2.84
N CYS A 358 16.84 15.98 2.62
CA CYS A 358 15.49 16.45 2.27
C CYS A 358 14.65 16.87 3.48
N LEU A 359 14.90 16.28 4.65
CA LEU A 359 14.05 16.46 5.84
C LEU A 359 14.70 17.33 6.92
N ALA A 360 15.93 17.81 6.74
CA ALA A 360 16.62 18.67 7.71
C ALA A 360 15.78 19.89 8.09
N GLU A 361 15.10 20.53 7.14
CA GLU A 361 14.25 21.70 7.43
C GLU A 361 12.94 21.36 8.15
N ILE A 362 12.56 20.08 8.18
CA ILE A 362 11.30 19.60 8.76
C ILE A 362 11.53 18.98 10.14
N ALA A 363 12.39 17.97 10.21
CA ALA A 363 12.69 17.25 11.45
C ALA A 363 13.69 18.03 12.32
N ASP A 364 13.57 17.85 13.64
CA ASP A 364 14.54 18.33 14.61
C ASP A 364 15.65 17.28 14.82
N PHE A 365 15.32 15.99 14.68
CA PHE A 365 16.23 14.86 14.87
C PHE A 365 15.89 13.67 13.95
N PHE A 366 16.83 12.74 13.83
CA PHE A 366 16.69 11.56 12.98
C PHE A 366 17.02 10.28 13.74
N LEU A 367 16.09 9.32 13.71
CA LEU A 367 16.25 7.95 14.20
C LEU A 367 16.50 7.02 13.01
N LEU A 368 17.75 6.67 12.78
CA LEU A 368 18.23 5.95 11.60
C LEU A 368 18.60 4.51 11.91
N HIS A 369 18.73 3.68 10.86
CA HIS A 369 19.36 2.37 10.95
C HIS A 369 20.18 2.04 9.71
N ASN A 370 20.98 0.98 9.79
CA ASN A 370 21.87 0.53 8.71
C ASN A 370 21.34 -0.66 7.88
N ARG A 371 20.07 -1.07 8.06
CA ARG A 371 19.40 -1.96 7.09
C ARG A 371 18.86 -1.14 5.91
N GLU A 372 19.31 -1.44 4.70
CA GLU A 372 18.81 -0.75 3.52
C GLU A 372 17.38 -1.15 3.16
N ILE A 373 16.63 -0.14 2.68
CA ILE A 373 15.28 -0.27 2.15
C ILE A 373 15.42 -0.33 0.62
N VAL A 374 15.34 -1.53 0.08
CA VAL A 374 15.54 -1.81 -1.36
C VAL A 374 14.36 -1.29 -2.18
N THR A 375 13.15 -1.57 -1.71
CA THR A 375 11.94 -1.13 -2.40
C THR A 375 11.15 -0.20 -1.48
N ARG A 376 10.93 1.04 -1.93
CA ARG A 376 10.13 2.00 -1.18
C ARG A 376 8.65 1.66 -1.27
N VAL A 377 7.94 1.78 -0.14
CA VAL A 377 6.51 1.50 -0.07
C VAL A 377 5.83 2.37 0.98
N ASP A 378 4.79 3.09 0.55
CA ASP A 378 3.91 3.85 1.45
C ASP A 378 3.06 2.92 2.33
N ASP A 379 2.52 3.47 3.42
CA ASP A 379 1.46 2.81 4.18
C ASP A 379 0.17 2.70 3.36
N SER A 380 -0.45 1.53 3.37
CA SER A 380 -1.78 1.32 2.78
C SER A 380 -2.85 2.07 3.57
N VAL A 381 -3.90 2.50 2.89
CA VAL A 381 -5.04 3.20 3.50
C VAL A 381 -6.33 2.51 3.08
N CYS A 382 -7.19 2.21 4.04
CA CYS A 382 -8.51 1.62 3.79
C CYS A 382 -9.61 2.31 4.60
N ARG A 383 -10.85 2.06 4.19
CA ARG A 383 -12.08 2.41 4.93
C ARG A 383 -13.00 1.20 4.92
N VAL A 384 -13.80 1.03 5.96
CA VAL A 384 -14.90 0.06 5.96
C VAL A 384 -16.18 0.77 5.55
N VAL A 385 -16.85 0.26 4.50
CA VAL A 385 -18.15 0.77 4.04
C VAL A 385 -19.12 -0.39 3.95
N SER A 386 -20.24 -0.29 4.65
CA SER A 386 -21.28 -1.35 4.70
C SER A 386 -20.69 -2.72 5.06
N GLY A 387 -19.78 -2.76 6.04
CA GLY A 387 -19.11 -3.98 6.50
C GLY A 387 -18.05 -4.56 5.55
N ARG A 388 -17.74 -3.89 4.44
CA ARG A 388 -16.70 -4.32 3.48
C ARG A 388 -15.53 -3.34 3.46
N THR A 389 -14.31 -3.87 3.46
CA THR A 389 -13.09 -3.09 3.33
C THR A 389 -12.98 -2.53 1.90
N ARG A 390 -12.65 -1.25 1.80
CA ARG A 390 -12.34 -0.54 0.55
C ARG A 390 -10.95 0.05 0.67
N LEU A 391 -10.03 -0.40 -0.19
CA LEU A 391 -8.69 0.17 -0.27
C LEU A 391 -8.75 1.51 -1.00
N LEU A 392 -8.24 2.56 -0.36
CA LEU A 392 -8.01 3.86 -0.98
C LEU A 392 -6.58 3.99 -1.49
N ARG A 393 -5.67 3.25 -0.86
CA ARG A 393 -4.26 3.12 -1.27
C ARG A 393 -3.78 1.70 -1.01
N ARG A 394 -3.41 1.00 -2.08
CA ARG A 394 -2.79 -0.33 -2.03
C ARG A 394 -1.27 -0.18 -2.07
N ALA A 395 -0.59 -0.46 -0.96
CA ALA A 395 0.85 -0.37 -0.82
C ALA A 395 1.36 -1.41 0.20
N ARG A 396 1.97 -1.00 1.32
CA ARG A 396 2.54 -1.90 2.36
C ARG A 396 1.49 -2.88 2.87
N GLY A 397 1.88 -4.14 3.07
CA GLY A 397 0.98 -5.22 3.52
C GLY A 397 0.23 -5.91 2.37
N TYR A 398 0.06 -5.25 1.23
CA TYR A 398 -0.69 -5.80 0.09
C TYR A 398 0.22 -6.10 -1.09
N VAL A 399 1.12 -5.16 -1.41
CA VAL A 399 2.06 -5.28 -2.53
C VAL A 399 3.25 -6.16 -2.12
N PRO A 400 3.72 -7.08 -2.99
CA PRO A 400 3.37 -7.18 -4.39
C PRO A 400 2.47 -8.37 -4.71
N SER A 401 1.57 -8.74 -3.78
CA SER A 401 0.64 -9.84 -4.01
C SER A 401 -0.23 -9.55 -5.23
N PRO A 402 -0.35 -10.49 -6.18
CA PRO A 402 -1.12 -10.26 -7.40
C PRO A 402 -2.62 -10.18 -7.09
N VAL A 403 -3.34 -9.44 -7.95
CA VAL A 403 -4.77 -9.64 -8.13
C VAL A 403 -4.94 -10.77 -9.13
N MET A 404 -5.66 -11.82 -8.73
CA MET A 404 -5.95 -12.94 -9.61
C MET A 404 -7.12 -12.59 -10.53
N VAL A 405 -6.94 -12.77 -11.83
CA VAL A 405 -7.97 -12.55 -12.85
C VAL A 405 -8.39 -13.88 -13.48
N PRO A 406 -9.68 -14.08 -13.80
CA PRO A 406 -10.17 -15.36 -14.30
C PRO A 406 -9.85 -15.64 -15.77
N TRP A 407 -9.23 -14.68 -16.48
CA TRP A 407 -8.79 -14.83 -17.87
C TRP A 407 -7.26 -14.81 -17.96
N GLY A 408 -6.73 -15.37 -19.05
CA GLY A 408 -5.30 -15.32 -19.35
C GLY A 408 -4.86 -13.95 -19.83
N LEU A 409 -3.73 -13.48 -19.31
CA LEU A 409 -3.03 -12.26 -19.67
C LEU A 409 -1.72 -12.63 -20.37
N PRO A 410 -1.38 -12.00 -21.52
CA PRO A 410 -0.02 -12.04 -22.01
C PRO A 410 0.91 -11.27 -21.06
N PRO A 411 2.24 -11.42 -21.17
CA PRO A 411 3.18 -10.47 -20.57
C PRO A 411 2.85 -9.05 -21.04
N ILE A 412 2.28 -8.24 -20.15
CA ILE A 412 1.79 -6.88 -20.48
C ILE A 412 2.12 -5.91 -19.35
N ILE A 413 2.33 -4.65 -19.68
CA ILE A 413 2.37 -3.56 -18.70
C ILE A 413 1.20 -2.60 -18.88
N GLY A 414 0.40 -2.40 -17.83
CA GLY A 414 -0.56 -1.29 -17.74
C GLY A 414 0.10 -0.12 -17.03
N CYS A 415 0.33 0.99 -17.73
CA CYS A 415 1.07 2.14 -17.21
C CYS A 415 0.27 3.01 -16.23
N GLY A 416 -1.06 2.87 -16.19
CA GLY A 416 -1.94 3.63 -15.31
C GLY A 416 -2.09 5.11 -15.70
N ALA A 417 -2.67 5.88 -14.79
CA ALA A 417 -2.94 7.31 -14.96
C ALA A 417 -1.83 8.20 -14.36
N GLY A 418 -1.99 9.52 -14.46
CA GLY A 418 -1.04 10.50 -13.88
C GLY A 418 -1.21 10.74 -12.37
N LEU A 419 -2.43 10.74 -11.85
CA LEU A 419 -2.74 10.96 -10.43
C LEU A 419 -2.77 9.66 -9.66
N LYS A 420 -2.25 9.68 -8.42
CA LYS A 420 -2.24 8.53 -7.49
C LYS A 420 -1.77 7.22 -8.17
N SER A 421 -0.79 7.35 -9.06
CA SER A 421 -0.47 6.36 -10.07
C SER A 421 0.00 5.03 -9.48
N THR A 422 -0.38 3.96 -10.17
CA THR A 422 0.17 2.62 -10.06
C THR A 422 0.31 2.07 -11.47
N PHE A 423 1.34 1.27 -11.71
CA PHE A 423 1.42 0.44 -12.91
C PHE A 423 1.09 -1.01 -12.55
N CYS A 424 0.81 -1.83 -13.56
CA CYS A 424 0.49 -3.23 -13.39
C CYS A 424 1.27 -4.08 -14.39
N LEU A 425 1.93 -5.14 -13.92
CA LEU A 425 2.48 -6.18 -14.79
C LEU A 425 1.51 -7.36 -14.82
N GLY A 426 1.09 -7.76 -16.02
CA GLY A 426 0.21 -8.91 -16.23
C GLY A 426 0.97 -10.09 -16.81
N ARG A 427 0.67 -11.31 -16.35
CA ARG A 427 1.05 -12.58 -17.00
C ARG A 427 0.15 -13.69 -16.49
N ASN A 428 -0.29 -14.59 -17.36
CA ASN A 428 -1.19 -15.69 -17.02
C ASN A 428 -2.45 -15.17 -16.30
N HIS A 429 -2.74 -15.64 -15.10
CA HIS A 429 -3.90 -15.20 -14.33
C HIS A 429 -3.57 -14.13 -13.27
N SER A 430 -2.39 -13.50 -13.35
CA SER A 430 -1.88 -12.62 -12.31
C SER A 430 -1.67 -11.20 -12.82
N ALA A 431 -2.28 -10.24 -12.13
CA ALA A 431 -2.08 -8.81 -12.30
C ALA A 431 -1.30 -8.27 -11.08
N PHE A 432 0.00 -8.04 -11.27
CA PHE A 432 0.91 -7.53 -10.24
C PHE A 432 0.90 -5.99 -10.25
N LEU A 433 0.05 -5.40 -9.41
CA LEU A 433 0.05 -3.96 -9.20
C LEU A 433 1.30 -3.52 -8.43
N SER A 434 1.89 -2.41 -8.85
CA SER A 434 2.93 -1.72 -8.10
C SER A 434 2.40 -1.20 -6.77
N GLN A 435 3.33 -0.83 -5.89
CA GLN A 435 3.04 0.09 -4.80
C GLN A 435 2.50 1.42 -5.34
N HIS A 436 1.83 2.17 -4.47
CA HIS A 436 1.44 3.54 -4.75
C HIS A 436 2.68 4.37 -5.12
N ILE A 437 2.69 4.92 -6.33
CA ILE A 437 3.79 5.78 -6.81
C ILE A 437 3.52 7.25 -6.42
N GLY A 438 2.24 7.63 -6.39
CA GLY A 438 1.82 9.01 -6.16
C GLY A 438 1.56 9.75 -7.47
N ASP A 439 1.65 11.07 -7.44
CA ASP A 439 1.32 11.90 -8.58
C ASP A 439 2.53 12.06 -9.52
N LEU A 440 2.37 11.68 -10.78
CA LEU A 440 3.41 11.70 -11.81
C LEU A 440 3.50 13.07 -12.50
N PHE A 441 3.82 14.11 -11.71
CA PHE A 441 3.89 15.49 -12.19
C PHE A 441 5.29 16.11 -12.16
N ASN A 442 6.26 15.40 -11.61
CA ASN A 442 7.63 15.87 -11.51
C ASN A 442 8.62 14.75 -11.78
N LEU A 443 9.88 15.14 -12.00
CA LEU A 443 10.95 14.23 -12.34
C LEU A 443 11.21 13.19 -11.24
N ALA A 444 11.19 13.59 -9.96
CA ALA A 444 11.42 12.66 -8.85
C ALA A 444 10.37 11.54 -8.80
N SER A 445 9.08 11.86 -9.00
CA SER A 445 8.01 10.86 -9.10
C SER A 445 8.17 9.97 -10.34
N TYR A 446 8.63 10.52 -11.46
CA TYR A 446 8.87 9.75 -12.69
C TYR A 446 10.08 8.81 -12.58
N ASP A 447 11.16 9.26 -11.94
CA ASP A 447 12.32 8.42 -11.65
C ASP A 447 11.93 7.28 -10.73
N PHE A 448 11.14 7.54 -9.68
CA PHE A 448 10.59 6.49 -8.83
C PHE A 448 9.69 5.51 -9.60
N TYR A 449 8.84 6.01 -10.50
CA TYR A 449 7.99 5.19 -11.36
C TYR A 449 8.82 4.22 -12.22
N THR A 450 9.83 4.73 -12.92
CA THR A 450 10.68 3.94 -13.83
C THR A 450 11.62 3.00 -13.09
N GLU A 451 12.17 3.41 -11.94
CA GLU A 451 12.92 2.57 -11.00
C GLU A 451 12.07 1.36 -10.58
N SER A 452 10.82 1.62 -10.18
CA SER A 452 9.88 0.59 -9.72
C SER A 452 9.51 -0.39 -10.83
N ILE A 453 9.27 0.09 -12.06
CA ILE A 453 9.01 -0.79 -13.20
C ILE A 453 10.21 -1.70 -13.46
N THR A 454 11.41 -1.13 -13.50
CA THR A 454 12.65 -1.88 -13.73
C THR A 454 12.84 -2.95 -12.67
N ASN A 455 12.63 -2.61 -11.41
CA ASN A 455 12.72 -3.55 -10.30
C ASN A 455 11.67 -4.66 -10.42
N LEU A 456 10.39 -4.32 -10.59
CA LEU A 456 9.32 -5.33 -10.63
C LEU A 456 9.38 -6.23 -11.87
N LYS A 457 9.80 -5.71 -13.03
CA LYS A 457 10.06 -6.55 -14.23
C LYS A 457 11.13 -7.60 -13.95
N ARG A 458 12.26 -7.18 -13.37
CA ARG A 458 13.35 -8.09 -12.99
C ARG A 458 12.90 -9.10 -11.95
N VAL A 459 12.19 -8.63 -10.93
CA VAL A 459 11.77 -9.43 -9.78
C VAL A 459 10.71 -10.47 -10.16
N PHE A 460 9.79 -10.16 -11.06
CA PHE A 460 8.77 -11.10 -11.55
C PHE A 460 9.17 -11.84 -12.85
N GLU A 461 10.34 -11.50 -13.39
CA GLU A 461 10.81 -11.99 -14.69
C GLU A 461 9.75 -11.82 -15.78
N ILE A 462 9.11 -10.65 -15.81
CA ILE A 462 8.09 -10.29 -16.80
C ILE A 462 8.70 -9.28 -17.76
N GLU A 463 8.89 -9.71 -19.00
CA GLU A 463 9.20 -8.81 -20.12
C GLU A 463 7.90 -8.55 -20.90
N PRO A 464 7.33 -7.33 -20.82
CA PRO A 464 6.09 -7.02 -21.53
C PRO A 464 6.24 -7.13 -23.05
N GLU A 465 5.27 -7.77 -23.68
CA GLU A 465 5.12 -7.86 -25.14
C GLU A 465 4.13 -6.81 -25.67
N ALA A 466 3.39 -6.17 -24.78
CA ALA A 466 2.45 -5.10 -25.06
C ALA A 466 2.39 -4.09 -23.91
N VAL A 467 1.89 -2.90 -24.20
CA VAL A 467 1.65 -1.84 -23.20
C VAL A 467 0.25 -1.27 -23.31
N ALA A 468 -0.42 -1.08 -22.18
CA ALA A 468 -1.68 -0.36 -22.07
C ALA A 468 -1.46 0.96 -21.32
N CYS A 469 -2.04 2.06 -21.79
CA CYS A 469 -1.98 3.36 -21.13
C CYS A 469 -3.31 4.09 -21.20
N ASP A 470 -3.46 5.15 -20.40
CA ASP A 470 -4.62 6.03 -20.48
C ASP A 470 -4.74 6.68 -21.88
N LEU A 471 -5.95 7.05 -22.25
CA LEU A 471 -6.21 7.79 -23.48
C LEU A 471 -5.56 9.19 -23.45
N HIS A 472 -5.37 9.78 -22.25
CA HIS A 472 -4.76 11.09 -22.08
C HIS A 472 -3.34 11.12 -22.70
N PRO A 473 -3.08 12.01 -23.68
CA PRO A 473 -1.80 12.03 -24.40
C PRO A 473 -0.64 12.51 -23.53
N ASP A 474 -0.88 13.49 -22.65
CA ASP A 474 0.19 14.21 -21.93
C ASP A 474 0.55 13.63 -20.55
N TYR A 475 -0.01 12.50 -20.14
CA TYR A 475 0.43 11.86 -18.90
C TYR A 475 1.86 11.33 -19.07
N LEU A 476 2.71 11.52 -18.04
CA LEU A 476 4.05 10.93 -18.04
C LEU A 476 4.00 9.40 -18.18
N SER A 477 2.95 8.74 -17.67
CA SER A 477 2.70 7.31 -17.88
C SER A 477 2.39 6.97 -19.35
N SER A 478 1.64 7.82 -20.06
CA SER A 478 1.36 7.68 -21.50
C SER A 478 2.60 7.95 -22.36
N HIS A 479 3.43 8.92 -21.98
CA HIS A 479 4.72 9.17 -22.60
C HIS A 479 5.67 7.99 -22.42
N TYR A 480 5.73 7.42 -21.21
CA TYR A 480 6.48 6.20 -20.94
C TYR A 480 5.97 5.04 -21.82
N ALA A 481 4.65 4.83 -21.91
CA ALA A 481 4.10 3.79 -22.76
C ALA A 481 4.48 3.94 -24.23
N THR A 482 4.47 5.17 -24.74
CA THR A 482 4.81 5.48 -26.14
C THR A 482 6.31 5.41 -26.42
N SER A 483 7.17 5.54 -25.40
CA SER A 483 8.61 5.38 -25.56
C SER A 483 9.04 3.91 -25.64
N LEU A 484 8.18 2.97 -25.23
CA LEU A 484 8.39 1.54 -25.42
C LEU A 484 8.17 1.18 -26.90
N ALA A 485 9.12 0.46 -27.50
CA ALA A 485 8.99 -0.09 -28.85
C ALA A 485 8.06 -1.34 -28.86
N LEU A 486 6.86 -1.21 -28.28
CA LEU A 486 5.87 -2.26 -28.11
C LEU A 486 4.50 -1.82 -28.67
N PRO A 487 3.60 -2.75 -29.01
CA PRO A 487 2.21 -2.43 -29.31
C PRO A 487 1.53 -1.68 -28.14
N VAL A 488 1.02 -0.48 -28.42
CA VAL A 488 0.38 0.40 -27.44
C VAL A 488 -1.14 0.36 -27.56
N TYR A 489 -1.82 0.02 -26.45
CA TYR A 489 -3.27 0.04 -26.31
C TYR A 489 -3.69 1.23 -25.45
N ARG A 490 -4.37 2.22 -26.06
CA ARG A 490 -4.93 3.36 -25.33
C ARG A 490 -6.32 3.02 -24.82
N ILE A 491 -6.49 3.05 -23.50
CA ILE A 491 -7.73 2.67 -22.82
C ILE A 491 -8.36 3.92 -22.21
N GLN A 492 -9.67 4.08 -22.39
CA GLN A 492 -10.37 5.21 -21.81
C GLN A 492 -10.46 5.06 -20.27
N HIS A 493 -10.21 6.16 -19.56
CA HIS A 493 -10.07 6.20 -18.10
C HIS A 493 -11.25 5.58 -17.32
N HIS A 494 -12.47 5.91 -17.70
CA HIS A 494 -13.68 5.46 -17.01
C HIS A 494 -14.02 4.00 -17.35
N HIS A 495 -13.71 3.57 -18.57
CA HIS A 495 -13.75 2.15 -18.95
C HIS A 495 -12.74 1.35 -18.12
N ALA A 496 -11.52 1.86 -17.92
CA ALA A 496 -10.53 1.22 -17.05
C ALA A 496 -11.03 1.10 -15.60
N HIS A 497 -11.70 2.12 -15.05
CA HIS A 497 -12.36 2.02 -13.74
C HIS A 497 -13.42 0.91 -13.68
N ALA A 498 -14.27 0.79 -14.71
CA ALA A 498 -15.27 -0.27 -14.77
C ALA A 498 -14.63 -1.66 -14.83
N VAL A 499 -13.63 -1.84 -15.72
CA VAL A 499 -12.94 -3.12 -15.91
C VAL A 499 -12.13 -3.51 -14.67
N ALA A 500 -11.60 -2.57 -13.89
CA ALA A 500 -10.92 -2.88 -12.63
C ALA A 500 -11.87 -3.57 -11.62
N VAL A 501 -13.12 -3.10 -11.51
CA VAL A 501 -14.15 -3.72 -10.66
C VAL A 501 -14.57 -5.09 -11.22
N MET A 502 -14.69 -5.20 -12.54
CA MET A 502 -14.96 -6.49 -13.20
C MET A 502 -13.85 -7.51 -12.93
N ALA A 503 -12.59 -7.08 -12.97
CA ALA A 503 -11.43 -7.91 -12.69
C ALA A 503 -11.41 -8.38 -11.23
N GLU A 504 -11.66 -7.49 -10.27
CA GLU A 504 -11.73 -7.84 -8.85
C GLU A 504 -12.83 -8.88 -8.54
N HIS A 505 -13.96 -8.80 -9.24
CA HIS A 505 -15.13 -9.66 -9.01
C HIS A 505 -15.28 -10.82 -10.02
N GLY A 506 -14.33 -10.98 -10.95
CA GLY A 506 -14.36 -12.01 -11.98
C GLY A 506 -15.59 -11.95 -12.91
N LEU A 507 -16.02 -10.74 -13.28
CA LEU A 507 -17.17 -10.52 -14.15
C LEU A 507 -16.76 -10.58 -15.63
N HIS A 508 -17.48 -11.36 -16.43
CA HIS A 508 -17.18 -11.58 -17.86
C HIS A 508 -18.19 -10.92 -18.81
N GLY A 509 -19.45 -10.76 -18.39
CA GLY A 509 -20.52 -10.21 -19.22
C GLY A 509 -20.58 -8.68 -19.19
N PRO A 510 -21.40 -8.07 -20.07
CA PRO A 510 -21.64 -6.63 -20.03
C PRO A 510 -22.21 -6.19 -18.69
N VAL A 511 -21.68 -5.09 -18.15
CA VAL A 511 -22.12 -4.46 -16.90
C VAL A 511 -22.63 -3.05 -17.14
N LEU A 512 -23.51 -2.60 -16.25
CA LEU A 512 -23.84 -1.19 -16.11
C LEU A 512 -22.89 -0.58 -15.08
N ALA A 513 -21.95 0.25 -15.55
CA ALA A 513 -20.98 0.92 -14.70
C ALA A 513 -21.39 2.38 -14.46
N VAL A 514 -21.38 2.78 -13.18
CA VAL A 514 -21.55 4.17 -12.76
C VAL A 514 -20.20 4.65 -12.28
N VAL A 515 -19.59 5.58 -13.03
CA VAL A 515 -18.22 6.04 -12.78
C VAL A 515 -18.25 7.52 -12.44
N MET A 516 -17.94 7.82 -11.18
CA MET A 516 -17.93 9.17 -10.61
C MET A 516 -16.49 9.51 -10.18
N ASP A 517 -15.86 10.44 -10.88
CA ASP A 517 -14.46 10.81 -10.68
C ASP A 517 -14.26 12.34 -10.82
N GLY A 518 -13.05 12.82 -10.50
CA GLY A 518 -12.60 14.18 -10.73
C GLY A 518 -12.30 14.49 -12.19
N THR A 519 -11.48 13.71 -12.88
CA THR A 519 -11.03 14.02 -14.25
C THR A 519 -10.55 12.77 -14.98
N GLY A 520 -11.22 12.43 -16.08
CA GLY A 520 -10.67 11.49 -17.07
C GLY A 520 -10.83 12.02 -18.48
N TYR A 521 -9.82 11.77 -19.32
CA TYR A 521 -9.81 12.25 -20.70
C TYR A 521 -10.85 11.49 -21.54
N GLY A 522 -11.79 12.25 -22.13
CA GLY A 522 -12.79 11.73 -23.05
C GLY A 522 -12.26 11.62 -24.47
N PRO A 523 -12.73 10.65 -25.27
CA PRO A 523 -12.33 10.49 -26.68
C PRO A 523 -12.75 11.68 -27.56
N ASP A 524 -13.70 12.49 -27.10
CA ASP A 524 -14.17 13.72 -27.76
C ASP A 524 -13.42 14.98 -27.30
N GLY A 525 -12.31 14.82 -26.56
CA GLY A 525 -11.53 15.92 -26.00
C GLY A 525 -12.20 16.62 -24.82
N THR A 526 -13.33 16.11 -24.33
CA THR A 526 -13.97 16.61 -23.10
C THR A 526 -13.47 15.89 -21.85
N ILE A 527 -13.65 16.51 -20.69
CA ILE A 527 -13.25 15.93 -19.40
C ILE A 527 -14.43 15.20 -18.77
N TRP A 528 -14.33 13.88 -18.67
CA TRP A 528 -15.34 13.03 -18.06
C TRP A 528 -15.14 12.94 -16.54
N GLY A 529 -16.19 12.51 -15.84
CA GLY A 529 -16.14 12.26 -14.38
C GLY A 529 -17.51 12.01 -13.74
N GLY A 530 -18.57 11.84 -14.53
CA GLY A 530 -19.92 11.59 -14.04
C GLY A 530 -20.72 10.80 -15.07
N GLU A 531 -20.29 9.56 -15.29
CA GLU A 531 -20.63 8.76 -16.47
C GLU A 531 -21.44 7.51 -16.11
N ILE A 532 -22.37 7.14 -16.99
CA ILE A 532 -23.05 5.85 -16.99
C ILE A 532 -22.64 5.11 -18.26
N LEU A 533 -21.97 3.97 -18.09
CA LEU A 533 -21.44 3.17 -19.19
C LEU A 533 -22.11 1.80 -19.21
N GLN A 534 -22.42 1.29 -20.40
CA GLN A 534 -22.50 -0.14 -20.63
C GLN A 534 -21.09 -0.60 -21.02
N ALA A 535 -20.44 -1.42 -20.19
CA ALA A 535 -19.05 -1.81 -20.40
C ALA A 535 -18.89 -3.34 -20.40
N ASP A 536 -17.99 -3.85 -21.23
CA ASP A 536 -17.41 -5.18 -21.12
C ASP A 536 -15.87 -5.06 -21.00
N LEU A 537 -15.14 -6.17 -21.04
CA LEU A 537 -13.68 -6.17 -20.88
C LEU A 537 -12.92 -5.46 -22.01
N THR A 538 -13.55 -5.31 -23.18
CA THR A 538 -12.93 -4.87 -24.44
C THR A 538 -13.56 -3.61 -25.03
N SER A 539 -14.80 -3.31 -24.65
CA SER A 539 -15.59 -2.24 -25.24
C SER A 539 -16.49 -1.57 -24.21
N TYR A 540 -16.95 -0.36 -24.55
CA TYR A 540 -17.95 0.34 -23.77
C TYR A 540 -18.81 1.25 -24.66
N SER A 541 -20.02 1.54 -24.18
CA SER A 541 -20.93 2.54 -24.73
C SER A 541 -21.34 3.51 -23.63
N ARG A 542 -21.27 4.82 -23.91
CA ARG A 542 -21.69 5.87 -22.98
C ARG A 542 -23.21 6.04 -23.05
N LEU A 543 -23.92 5.59 -22.02
CA LEU A 543 -25.38 5.63 -21.97
C LEU A 543 -25.93 6.96 -21.44
N GLY A 544 -25.17 7.64 -20.58
CA GLY A 544 -25.56 8.91 -19.99
C GLY A 544 -24.41 9.58 -19.26
N HIS A 545 -24.54 10.88 -19.00
CA HIS A 545 -23.55 11.65 -18.27
C HIS A 545 -24.17 12.89 -17.61
N LEU A 546 -23.49 13.46 -16.62
CA LEU A 546 -23.86 14.77 -16.07
C LEU A 546 -23.82 15.85 -17.15
N SER A 547 -24.75 16.80 -17.09
CA SER A 547 -24.76 17.95 -18.00
C SER A 547 -23.40 18.66 -17.99
N ARG A 548 -22.91 19.00 -19.19
CA ARG A 548 -21.58 19.57 -19.35
C ARG A 548 -21.54 20.99 -18.78
N LEU A 549 -20.51 21.27 -18.00
CA LEU A 549 -20.14 22.60 -17.55
C LEU A 549 -18.85 23.03 -18.24
N GLN A 550 -18.61 24.34 -18.31
CA GLN A 550 -17.32 24.86 -18.74
C GLN A 550 -16.31 24.76 -17.59
N LEU A 551 -15.04 24.44 -17.88
CA LEU A 551 -13.95 24.34 -16.91
C LEU A 551 -12.98 25.52 -17.09
N PRO A 552 -13.30 26.74 -16.61
CA PRO A 552 -12.53 27.94 -16.91
C PRO A 552 -11.12 27.90 -16.31
N GLY A 553 -10.13 27.81 -17.19
CA GLY A 553 -8.71 27.69 -16.85
C GLY A 553 -8.20 26.26 -16.70
N GLY A 554 -8.98 25.26 -17.11
CA GLY A 554 -8.57 23.84 -17.05
C GLY A 554 -8.19 23.43 -15.63
N ASP A 555 -6.93 23.04 -15.44
CA ASP A 555 -6.39 22.60 -14.15
C ASP A 555 -6.54 23.63 -13.03
N ALA A 556 -6.55 24.93 -13.35
CA ALA A 556 -6.75 25.98 -12.36
C ALA A 556 -8.09 25.84 -11.63
N ALA A 557 -9.13 25.35 -12.31
CA ALA A 557 -10.45 25.14 -11.70
C ALA A 557 -10.48 23.94 -10.73
N SER A 558 -9.55 23.00 -10.85
CA SER A 558 -9.37 21.91 -9.88
C SER A 558 -8.74 22.41 -8.57
N GLY A 559 -7.95 23.49 -8.60
CA GLY A 559 -7.38 24.13 -7.41
C GLY A 559 -8.23 25.27 -6.85
N GLU A 560 -9.09 25.85 -7.67
CA GLU A 560 -9.92 27.02 -7.36
C GLU A 560 -11.42 26.75 -7.58
N PRO A 561 -12.09 25.98 -6.68
CA PRO A 561 -13.51 25.64 -6.75
C PRO A 561 -14.47 26.78 -7.09
N TRP A 562 -14.15 28.02 -6.68
CA TRP A 562 -14.95 29.21 -6.98
C TRP A 562 -15.16 29.41 -8.49
N ARG A 563 -14.22 28.97 -9.32
CA ARG A 563 -14.33 28.99 -10.78
C ARG A 563 -15.45 28.09 -11.29
N MET A 564 -15.57 26.89 -10.71
CA MET A 564 -16.63 25.95 -11.05
C MET A 564 -18.01 26.41 -10.56
N ALA A 565 -18.06 27.11 -9.42
CA ALA A 565 -19.29 27.74 -8.96
C ALA A 565 -19.80 28.79 -9.96
N LEU A 566 -18.92 29.67 -10.48
CA LEU A 566 -19.31 30.64 -11.51
C LEU A 566 -19.77 29.93 -12.80
N SER A 567 -19.08 28.87 -13.21
CA SER A 567 -19.48 28.07 -14.38
C SER A 567 -20.88 27.45 -14.22
N ALA A 568 -21.18 26.86 -13.06
CA ALA A 568 -22.49 26.28 -12.78
C ALA A 568 -23.62 27.35 -12.80
N LEU A 569 -23.37 28.52 -12.20
CA LEU A 569 -24.32 29.63 -12.19
C LEU A 569 -24.52 30.22 -13.59
N PHE A 570 -23.44 30.40 -14.35
CA PHE A 570 -23.49 30.88 -15.73
C PHE A 570 -24.25 29.92 -16.64
N ASN A 571 -23.99 28.61 -16.54
CA ASN A 571 -24.71 27.61 -17.33
C ASN A 571 -26.21 27.57 -17.02
N THR A 572 -26.61 27.90 -15.78
CA THR A 572 -28.02 27.84 -15.35
C THR A 572 -28.78 29.14 -15.66
N TYR A 573 -28.14 30.30 -15.50
CA TYR A 573 -28.80 31.61 -15.54
C TYR A 573 -28.21 32.58 -16.58
N GLY A 574 -27.22 32.17 -17.37
CA GLY A 574 -26.46 33.04 -18.26
C GLY A 574 -25.65 34.09 -17.49
N GLU A 575 -25.36 35.22 -18.15
CA GLU A 575 -24.62 36.34 -17.55
C GLU A 575 -25.32 36.92 -16.30
N GLU A 576 -26.65 36.89 -16.24
CA GLU A 576 -27.41 37.35 -15.07
C GLU A 576 -27.06 36.57 -13.79
N GLY A 577 -26.69 35.28 -13.94
CA GLY A 577 -26.26 34.43 -12.82
C GLY A 577 -25.02 34.94 -12.11
N LEU A 578 -24.22 35.75 -12.78
CA LEU A 578 -22.99 36.34 -12.25
C LEU A 578 -23.14 37.80 -11.84
N SER A 579 -24.36 38.34 -11.89
CA SER A 579 -24.63 39.68 -11.34
C SER A 579 -24.47 39.68 -9.82
N ASP A 580 -23.98 40.79 -9.26
CA ASP A 580 -23.79 40.94 -7.81
C ASP A 580 -25.09 40.72 -7.00
N LYS A 581 -26.26 40.87 -7.64
CA LYS A 581 -27.57 40.64 -7.02
C LYS A 581 -27.92 39.14 -6.83
N ARG A 582 -27.36 38.26 -7.67
CA ARG A 582 -27.64 36.81 -7.64
C ARG A 582 -26.48 35.99 -7.10
N LEU A 583 -25.28 36.54 -7.07
CA LEU A 583 -24.10 35.84 -6.58
C LEU A 583 -24.20 35.55 -5.07
N PRO A 584 -23.98 34.28 -4.64
CA PRO A 584 -23.83 33.94 -3.24
C PRO A 584 -22.75 34.78 -2.54
N THR A 585 -23.00 35.16 -1.28
CA THR A 585 -22.08 35.96 -0.46
C THR A 585 -20.63 35.47 -0.46
N PRO A 586 -20.33 34.15 -0.37
CA PRO A 586 -18.95 33.68 -0.43
C PRO A 586 -18.22 34.02 -1.74
N LEU A 587 -18.95 34.05 -2.87
CA LEU A 587 -18.37 34.38 -4.18
C LEU A 587 -18.21 35.89 -4.38
N LEU A 588 -19.02 36.72 -3.71
CA LEU A 588 -18.85 38.17 -3.70
C LEU A 588 -17.53 38.62 -3.05
N GLN A 589 -16.94 37.79 -2.19
CA GLN A 589 -15.63 38.04 -1.58
C GLN A 589 -14.47 37.85 -2.56
N ILE A 590 -14.70 37.20 -3.70
CA ILE A 590 -13.72 37.10 -4.78
C ILE A 590 -13.66 38.43 -5.52
N ALA A 591 -12.44 38.97 -5.69
CA ALA A 591 -12.19 40.23 -6.36
C ALA A 591 -12.94 40.32 -7.70
N ALA A 592 -13.64 41.45 -7.93
CA ALA A 592 -14.49 41.65 -9.10
C ALA A 592 -13.74 41.41 -10.42
N GLU A 593 -12.51 41.93 -10.55
CA GLU A 593 -11.65 41.74 -11.72
C GLU A 593 -11.41 40.25 -12.05
N ARG A 594 -11.25 39.40 -11.03
CA ARG A 594 -11.09 37.94 -11.23
C ARG A 594 -12.38 37.32 -11.72
N ARG A 595 -13.53 37.73 -11.17
CA ARG A 595 -14.86 37.25 -11.60
C ARG A 595 -15.15 37.64 -13.05
N GLU A 596 -14.87 38.89 -13.42
CA GLU A 596 -15.03 39.41 -14.78
C GLU A 596 -14.12 38.69 -15.79
N THR A 597 -12.87 38.40 -15.40
CA THR A 597 -11.96 37.61 -16.24
C THR A 597 -12.54 36.23 -16.54
N ILE A 598 -13.08 35.54 -15.52
CA ILE A 598 -13.68 34.21 -15.71
C ILE A 598 -14.96 34.27 -16.54
N LEU A 599 -15.81 35.27 -16.32
CA LEU A 599 -16.98 35.50 -17.17
C LEU A 599 -16.56 35.70 -18.63
N SER A 600 -15.56 36.53 -18.89
CA SER A 600 -15.04 36.76 -20.25
C SER A 600 -14.50 35.49 -20.89
N MET A 601 -13.76 34.66 -20.13
CA MET A 601 -13.32 33.34 -20.62
C MET A 601 -14.50 32.47 -21.06
N MET A 602 -15.57 32.43 -20.26
CA MET A 602 -16.73 31.57 -20.52
C MET A 602 -17.59 32.05 -21.70
N VAL A 603 -17.82 33.37 -21.80
CA VAL A 603 -18.55 33.97 -22.92
C VAL A 603 -17.82 33.75 -24.23
N ASN A 604 -16.49 33.88 -24.23
CA ASN A 604 -15.66 33.71 -25.43
C ASN A 604 -15.24 32.25 -25.70
N SER A 605 -15.63 31.30 -24.83
CA SER A 605 -15.19 29.90 -24.88
C SER A 605 -13.66 29.74 -24.97
N PHE A 606 -12.92 30.60 -24.27
CA PHE A 606 -11.46 30.63 -24.26
C PHE A 606 -10.90 29.93 -23.03
N ASN A 607 -10.07 28.89 -23.24
CA ASN A 607 -9.51 28.06 -22.16
C ASN A 607 -10.58 27.51 -21.19
N THR A 608 -11.71 27.09 -21.74
CA THR A 608 -12.87 26.57 -21.01
C THR A 608 -13.31 25.21 -21.57
N PRO A 609 -12.46 24.17 -21.48
CA PRO A 609 -12.87 22.83 -21.94
C PRO A 609 -14.14 22.39 -21.23
N LEU A 610 -14.95 21.58 -21.89
CA LEU A 610 -16.19 21.07 -21.31
C LEU A 610 -15.91 19.90 -20.38
N THR A 611 -16.62 19.85 -19.26
CA THR A 611 -16.52 18.78 -18.28
C THR A 611 -17.88 18.24 -17.85
N SER A 612 -18.00 16.93 -17.71
CA SER A 612 -19.12 16.22 -17.06
C SER A 612 -18.73 15.66 -15.68
N SER A 613 -17.70 16.25 -15.06
CA SER A 613 -17.12 15.74 -13.82
C SER A 613 -18.03 15.88 -12.59
N CYS A 614 -18.23 14.77 -11.88
CA CYS A 614 -18.89 14.77 -10.58
C CYS A 614 -18.03 15.47 -9.53
N GLY A 615 -16.71 15.27 -9.54
CA GLY A 615 -15.80 15.98 -8.64
C GLY A 615 -15.89 17.50 -8.80
N ARG A 616 -15.95 18.00 -10.04
CA ARG A 616 -16.10 19.45 -10.31
C ARG A 616 -17.47 19.99 -9.91
N LEU A 617 -18.52 19.17 -9.98
CA LEU A 617 -19.84 19.52 -9.46
C LEU A 617 -19.80 19.67 -7.92
N PHE A 618 -19.14 18.75 -7.21
CA PHE A 618 -18.92 18.87 -5.77
C PHE A 618 -18.13 20.13 -5.41
N ASP A 619 -17.08 20.44 -6.17
CA ASP A 619 -16.30 21.68 -6.00
C ASP A 619 -17.18 22.93 -6.17
N ALA A 620 -18.03 22.96 -7.21
CA ALA A 620 -18.96 24.06 -7.44
C ALA A 620 -19.93 24.27 -6.26
N VAL A 621 -20.54 23.18 -5.77
CA VAL A 621 -21.48 23.23 -4.64
C VAL A 621 -20.78 23.68 -3.37
N ALA A 622 -19.59 23.15 -3.08
CA ALA A 622 -18.82 23.52 -1.90
C ALA A 622 -18.43 25.01 -1.91
N ALA A 623 -18.06 25.55 -3.07
CA ALA A 623 -17.75 26.97 -3.25
C ALA A 623 -18.99 27.86 -3.11
N ILE A 624 -20.14 27.48 -3.69
CA ILE A 624 -21.42 28.19 -3.53
C ILE A 624 -21.81 28.30 -2.05
N LEU A 625 -21.67 27.19 -1.31
CA LEU A 625 -21.97 27.12 0.12
C LEU A 625 -20.92 27.82 1.01
N GLY A 626 -19.81 28.29 0.45
CA GLY A 626 -18.75 28.97 1.19
C GLY A 626 -17.85 28.04 2.00
N ILE A 627 -17.87 26.73 1.72
CA ILE A 627 -17.04 25.73 2.42
C ILE A 627 -15.58 25.91 2.04
N ARG A 628 -15.29 25.97 0.73
CA ARG A 628 -13.92 26.08 0.23
C ARG A 628 -13.88 26.77 -1.12
N GLN A 629 -13.03 27.79 -1.24
CA GLN A 629 -12.80 28.52 -2.50
C GLN A 629 -11.49 28.13 -3.18
N ILE A 630 -10.46 27.80 -2.39
CA ILE A 630 -9.12 27.40 -2.86
C ILE A 630 -8.73 26.12 -2.13
N LEU A 631 -8.26 25.12 -2.88
CA LEU A 631 -7.83 23.84 -2.33
C LEU A 631 -6.35 23.88 -1.95
N SER A 632 -6.00 23.10 -0.93
CA SER A 632 -4.62 22.80 -0.54
C SER A 632 -4.20 21.38 -0.91
N TYR A 633 -5.16 20.52 -1.26
CA TYR A 633 -4.95 19.18 -1.79
C TYR A 633 -6.17 18.75 -2.60
N GLU A 634 -5.96 17.78 -3.50
CA GLU A 634 -6.99 17.25 -4.38
C GLU A 634 -8.17 16.63 -3.59
N GLY A 635 -9.40 16.95 -3.98
CA GLY A 635 -10.62 16.41 -3.37
C GLY A 635 -11.03 17.07 -2.05
N GLN A 636 -10.28 18.06 -1.55
CA GLN A 636 -10.55 18.70 -0.27
C GLN A 636 -11.99 19.23 -0.13
N ALA A 637 -12.48 19.99 -1.11
CA ALA A 637 -13.83 20.56 -1.05
C ALA A 637 -14.92 19.47 -1.03
N ALA A 638 -14.76 18.42 -1.83
CA ALA A 638 -15.68 17.28 -1.84
C ALA A 638 -15.71 16.55 -0.49
N MET A 639 -14.54 16.31 0.12
CA MET A 639 -14.44 15.66 1.44
C MET A 639 -15.06 16.51 2.56
N GLU A 640 -14.82 17.82 2.56
CA GLU A 640 -15.39 18.74 3.55
C GLU A 640 -16.92 18.90 3.38
N LEU A 641 -17.41 18.91 2.14
CA LEU A 641 -18.83 18.92 1.83
C LEU A 641 -19.49 17.62 2.31
N GLU A 642 -18.86 16.46 2.09
CA GLU A 642 -19.34 15.17 2.57
C GLU A 642 -19.45 15.15 4.10
N ALA A 643 -18.40 15.57 4.81
CA ALA A 643 -18.39 15.65 6.27
C ALA A 643 -19.51 16.56 6.81
N LEU A 644 -19.70 17.72 6.19
CA LEU A 644 -20.77 18.65 6.57
C LEU A 644 -22.16 18.05 6.33
N ALA A 645 -22.36 17.36 5.20
CA ALA A 645 -23.61 16.70 4.88
C ALA A 645 -23.96 15.58 5.87
N ARG A 646 -22.98 14.75 6.27
CA ARG A 646 -23.17 13.71 7.31
C ARG A 646 -23.57 14.31 8.64
N LYS A 647 -22.93 15.41 9.07
CA LYS A 647 -23.29 16.13 10.29
C LYS A 647 -24.75 16.63 10.23
N ALA A 648 -25.16 17.21 9.10
CA ALA A 648 -26.53 17.66 8.92
C ALA A 648 -27.54 16.49 9.00
N ALA A 649 -27.27 15.38 8.32
CA ALA A 649 -28.12 14.18 8.35
C ALA A 649 -28.25 13.59 9.77
N GLY A 650 -27.14 13.50 10.52
CA GLY A 650 -27.14 13.03 11.90
C GLY A 650 -27.95 13.93 12.84
N THR A 651 -27.92 15.27 12.63
CA THR A 651 -28.73 16.21 13.42
C THR A 651 -30.22 16.19 13.08
N ALA A 652 -30.60 15.78 11.86
CA ALA A 652 -32.00 15.66 11.45
C ALA A 652 -32.68 14.42 12.07
N GLY A 653 -31.94 13.31 12.25
CA GLY A 653 -32.43 12.11 12.93
C GLY A 653 -32.77 12.32 14.41
N ASN A 654 -32.08 13.24 15.09
CA ASN A 654 -32.32 13.56 16.51
C ASN A 654 -33.42 14.61 16.76
N ARG A 655 -34.04 15.19 15.71
CA ARG A 655 -35.18 16.13 15.87
C ARG A 655 -36.56 15.46 15.78
N HIS A 656 -36.59 14.14 15.58
CA HIS A 656 -37.83 13.34 15.48
C HIS A 656 -38.03 12.36 16.66
N HIS A 657 -37.32 12.57 17.78
CA HIS A 657 -37.56 11.88 19.04
C HIS A 657 -37.97 12.85 20.14
#